data_AF-A0A480RKW8-F1
#
_entry.id   AF-A0A480RKW8-F1
#
_cell.length_a   1.000
_cell.length_b   1.000
_cell.length_c   1.000
_cell.angle_alpha   90.00
_cell.angle_beta   90.00
_cell.angle_gamma   90.00
#
_symmetry.space_group_name_H-M   'P 1'
#
loop_
_entity.id
_entity.type
_entity.pdbx_description
1 polymer ?
#
loop_
_entity_poly.entity_id
_entity_poly.type
_entity_poly.pdbx_seq_one_letter_code
_entity_poly.pdbx_strand_id
1 'polypeptide(L)'
;MPAVPPTHAAASGNSCPVSGLPLVTPDPGVPSKATVLWSCAEGGGLITRAVLCFSLTPPSPASERSKSNEDLKQQKSELEEKLRLMATEKAAMQLGMEELQKKLEMSELLLQQFSTQPTPDSSQQLQQALEERAQLETCVGQLQDSLRQLQAERDQYVANLKEDSTVWQHKMQQMNEQLNKLRAEKEHSMSQVQELETSLAELRNQAAPPSGPSETEQRLQAEAEQLQKEVESLARQLQAQVKDNENLSLLNQEQEQRLMELERAAECWGEQAEERKQMLESMQSDRTTISRALTQNRKLKEQLAELQNGFVRLSNENMEITSALHSEQHVKKELAKKLGQLQENLGELKETVEVKSQEAQDLQQQRDQYLGHLQQYVAAYQQLAAEKELLHKQMVLQTQLVDQLQHEDMQGRMAVETARQELQEAQGRLEAANQHNQQLQAQLTLMAVPGEGTELDIEDEDKAGEAPRPKLSVPEELDSREAVVEFFNSALASAEEEQARLRRELKEQKLRCQRLAHLVAPAQDGVEKEAPAPGTEGDSVSAPGTGGDSVPVETHQALQVAMDKLQGRFTELMQEKVDLKERVEELEHRCIQLSGETDTIGEYIALYQSQRAVLKERHREKEEYISRLAQDKEEMKVKLLELQELVLHLVGERNEWQGKFLAAQNPAGEPTVAPPAPQELGAAENQGGLLEVSLSDNVEPTQGEALLGQTLTENPTAQQIMQLLREIQNPQERLGLGSNPCIPFFYRADDNDEVKIMVV
;
A
#
# COMPACT_ATOMS: atom_id res chain seq x y z
N MET A 1 24.76 -18.36 -45.16
CA MET A 1 24.11 -18.65 -46.45
C MET A 1 23.70 -20.12 -46.48
N PRO A 2 22.51 -20.42 -46.99
CA PRO A 2 21.69 -21.55 -46.54
C PRO A 2 21.79 -22.77 -47.46
N ALA A 3 21.43 -23.94 -46.94
CA ALA A 3 21.02 -25.08 -47.75
C ALA A 3 19.55 -25.40 -47.44
N VAL A 4 18.69 -24.95 -48.35
CA VAL A 4 17.25 -25.21 -48.50
C VAL A 4 17.09 -26.49 -49.36
N PRO A 5 15.98 -27.24 -49.24
CA PRO A 5 15.85 -28.67 -49.54
C PRO A 5 15.38 -28.92 -50.98
N PRO A 6 15.14 -30.18 -51.40
CA PRO A 6 14.32 -30.45 -52.58
C PRO A 6 12.88 -30.83 -52.19
N THR A 7 11.97 -30.01 -52.70
CA THR A 7 10.58 -30.33 -53.06
C THR A 7 10.51 -31.08 -54.40
N HIS A 8 9.31 -31.59 -54.72
CA HIS A 8 8.81 -32.27 -55.95
C HIS A 8 8.55 -33.79 -55.74
N ALA A 9 7.40 -34.36 -56.09
CA ALA A 9 6.30 -33.88 -56.93
C ALA A 9 4.97 -34.58 -56.58
N ALA A 10 3.90 -33.85 -56.86
CA ALA A 10 2.51 -34.29 -56.92
C ALA A 10 2.22 -35.20 -58.13
N ALA A 11 1.17 -36.03 -58.05
CA ALA A 11 0.11 -36.11 -59.06
C ALA A 11 -1.02 -37.10 -58.69
N SER A 12 -2.26 -36.59 -58.79
CA SER A 12 -3.53 -37.23 -59.19
C SER A 12 -4.04 -38.48 -58.42
N GLY A 13 -5.32 -38.64 -58.09
CA GLY A 13 -6.54 -37.95 -58.49
C GLY A 13 -7.71 -38.94 -58.40
N ASN A 14 -8.88 -38.42 -57.99
CA ASN A 14 -10.23 -38.97 -58.17
C ASN A 14 -10.59 -40.34 -57.55
N SER A 15 -11.50 -40.34 -56.57
CA SER A 15 -12.95 -40.46 -56.83
C SER A 15 -13.70 -40.81 -55.53
N CYS A 16 -14.71 -40.01 -55.20
CA CYS A 16 -15.81 -40.43 -54.33
C CYS A 16 -16.65 -41.51 -55.04
N PRO A 17 -17.41 -42.31 -54.29
CA PRO A 17 -18.82 -41.93 -54.21
C PRO A 17 -19.42 -41.97 -52.79
N VAL A 18 -20.44 -41.14 -52.69
CA VAL A 18 -21.38 -40.89 -51.60
C VAL A 18 -22.30 -42.09 -51.38
N SER A 19 -22.53 -42.44 -50.12
CA SER A 19 -23.75 -43.06 -49.54
C SER A 19 -23.53 -42.97 -48.01
N GLY A 20 -24.26 -42.21 -47.20
CA GLY A 20 -25.69 -41.91 -47.21
C GLY A 20 -26.33 -42.68 -46.05
N LEU A 21 -26.76 -41.95 -45.00
CA LEU A 21 -27.67 -42.32 -43.88
C LEU A 21 -27.07 -42.35 -42.45
N PRO A 22 -27.86 -41.99 -41.43
CA PRO A 22 -27.62 -40.77 -40.66
C PRO A 22 -27.10 -40.98 -39.23
N LEU A 23 -26.51 -39.89 -38.76
CA LEU A 23 -26.10 -39.62 -37.39
C LEU A 23 -27.35 -39.44 -36.51
N VAL A 24 -27.56 -40.32 -35.53
CA VAL A 24 -28.44 -40.09 -34.38
C VAL A 24 -27.56 -40.07 -33.14
N THR A 25 -27.41 -38.89 -32.56
CA THR A 25 -26.89 -38.67 -31.22
C THR A 25 -27.89 -39.17 -30.18
N PRO A 26 -27.45 -39.77 -29.06
CA PRO A 26 -28.19 -39.65 -27.83
C PRO A 26 -27.37 -38.97 -26.74
N ASP A 27 -28.01 -37.95 -26.15
CA ASP A 27 -27.70 -37.34 -24.86
C ASP A 27 -27.79 -38.37 -23.72
N PRO A 28 -27.13 -38.13 -22.57
CA PRO A 28 -27.03 -39.06 -21.46
C PRO A 28 -28.23 -38.91 -20.52
N GLY A 29 -28.91 -40.01 -20.19
CA GLY A 29 -29.95 -39.95 -19.17
C GLY A 29 -30.68 -41.27 -18.92
N VAL A 30 -30.56 -41.72 -17.67
CA VAL A 30 -31.43 -42.68 -16.95
C VAL A 30 -31.03 -44.17 -17.04
N PRO A 31 -30.86 -44.86 -15.89
CA PRO A 31 -30.28 -46.18 -15.80
C PRO A 31 -31.28 -47.28 -16.18
N SER A 32 -30.87 -48.19 -17.05
CA SER A 32 -31.64 -49.39 -17.37
C SER A 32 -31.60 -50.38 -16.21
N LYS A 33 -32.76 -50.62 -15.58
CA LYS A 33 -33.00 -51.81 -14.75
C LYS A 33 -32.85 -53.04 -15.64
N ALA A 34 -31.83 -53.85 -15.35
CA ALA A 34 -31.70 -55.19 -15.93
C ALA A 34 -32.77 -56.10 -15.33
N THR A 35 -33.81 -56.38 -16.11
CA THR A 35 -34.75 -57.46 -15.85
C THR A 35 -34.06 -58.78 -16.19
N VAL A 36 -33.62 -59.51 -15.17
CA VAL A 36 -33.16 -60.89 -15.32
C VAL A 36 -34.41 -61.78 -15.40
N LEU A 37 -34.68 -62.31 -16.60
CA LEU A 37 -35.62 -63.40 -16.81
C LEU A 37 -34.97 -64.71 -16.35
N TRP A 38 -35.39 -65.24 -15.20
CA TRP A 38 -35.20 -66.65 -14.86
C TRP A 38 -36.44 -67.43 -15.30
N SER A 39 -36.26 -68.30 -16.27
CA SER A 39 -37.20 -69.36 -16.62
C SER A 39 -36.82 -70.60 -15.82
N CYS A 40 -37.58 -70.92 -14.77
CA CYS A 40 -37.53 -72.23 -14.12
C CYS A 40 -38.94 -72.82 -14.06
N ALA A 41 -39.07 -73.97 -14.71
CA ALA A 41 -40.25 -74.80 -14.74
C ALA A 41 -40.57 -75.39 -13.36
N GLU A 42 -41.85 -75.65 -13.17
CA GLU A 42 -42.50 -76.23 -11.99
C GLU A 42 -41.93 -77.60 -11.60
N GLY A 43 -41.87 -77.86 -10.29
CA GLY A 43 -41.77 -79.23 -9.77
C GLY A 43 -41.42 -79.33 -8.29
N GLY A 44 -42.43 -79.51 -7.44
CA GLY A 44 -42.30 -80.21 -6.15
C GLY A 44 -42.05 -79.33 -4.92
N GLY A 45 -43.07 -79.21 -4.07
CA GLY A 45 -42.99 -78.47 -2.82
C GLY A 45 -42.18 -79.15 -1.73
N LEU A 46 -41.64 -78.34 -0.82
CA LEU A 46 -41.35 -78.66 0.57
C LEU A 46 -41.20 -77.33 1.33
N ILE A 47 -41.96 -77.20 2.42
CA ILE A 47 -42.00 -76.03 3.30
C ILE A 47 -40.75 -76.04 4.17
N THR A 48 -39.88 -75.02 4.05
CA THR A 48 -38.85 -74.75 5.06
C THR A 48 -38.60 -73.24 5.22
N ARG A 49 -38.59 -72.81 6.48
CA ARG A 49 -38.43 -71.44 7.02
C ARG A 49 -37.34 -70.62 6.31
N ALA A 50 -37.69 -69.41 5.89
CA ALA A 50 -36.74 -68.38 5.48
C ALA A 50 -36.00 -67.84 6.72
N VAL A 51 -34.72 -68.19 6.85
CA VAL A 51 -33.73 -67.48 7.67
C VAL A 51 -33.15 -66.38 6.79
N LEU A 52 -33.33 -65.11 7.18
CA LEU A 52 -32.65 -63.97 6.57
C LEU A 52 -31.17 -64.02 6.98
N CYS A 53 -30.34 -64.69 6.18
CA CYS A 53 -28.89 -64.48 6.21
C CYS A 53 -28.54 -63.27 5.35
N PHE A 54 -28.16 -62.17 5.99
CA PHE A 54 -27.48 -61.04 5.36
C PHE A 54 -26.06 -61.50 4.96
N SER A 55 -25.90 -62.05 3.76
CA SER A 55 -24.59 -62.24 3.15
C SER A 55 -24.18 -60.94 2.47
N LEU A 56 -23.32 -60.16 3.15
CA LEU A 56 -22.49 -59.13 2.52
C LEU A 56 -21.72 -59.78 1.37
N THR A 57 -22.05 -59.38 0.14
CA THR A 57 -21.26 -59.73 -1.04
C THR A 57 -19.97 -58.92 -0.99
N PRO A 58 -18.76 -59.53 -1.01
CA PRO A 58 -17.52 -58.78 -1.08
C PRO A 58 -17.46 -57.98 -2.40
N PRO A 59 -16.87 -56.78 -2.42
CA PRO A 59 -16.74 -56.00 -3.63
C PRO A 59 -15.96 -56.78 -4.68
N SER A 60 -16.44 -56.79 -5.93
CA SER A 60 -15.78 -57.50 -7.03
C SER A 60 -14.34 -56.99 -7.23
N PRO A 61 -13.34 -57.88 -7.42
CA PRO A 61 -11.92 -57.50 -7.56
C PRO A 61 -11.63 -56.57 -8.74
N ALA A 62 -12.57 -56.46 -9.70
CA ALA A 62 -12.51 -55.47 -10.78
C ALA A 62 -12.66 -54.02 -10.29
N SER A 63 -13.45 -53.78 -9.24
CA SER A 63 -13.67 -52.44 -8.67
C SER A 63 -12.44 -51.95 -7.92
N GLU A 64 -11.83 -52.79 -7.09
CA GLU A 64 -10.59 -52.48 -6.38
C GLU A 64 -9.40 -52.28 -7.33
N ARG A 65 -9.32 -53.09 -8.40
CA ARG A 65 -8.31 -52.92 -9.45
C ARG A 65 -8.50 -51.64 -10.25
N SER A 66 -9.74 -51.18 -10.44
CA SER A 66 -10.01 -49.89 -11.09
C SER A 66 -9.63 -48.71 -10.20
N LYS A 67 -9.95 -48.78 -8.90
CA LYS A 67 -9.61 -47.75 -7.91
C LYS A 67 -8.10 -47.61 -7.75
N SER A 68 -7.39 -48.72 -7.55
CA SER A 68 -5.92 -48.70 -7.45
C SER A 68 -5.23 -48.20 -8.73
N ASN A 69 -5.82 -48.40 -9.91
CA ASN A 69 -5.29 -47.85 -11.16
C ASN A 69 -5.52 -46.33 -11.25
N GLU A 70 -6.69 -45.84 -10.84
CA GLU A 70 -6.95 -44.39 -10.75
C GLU A 70 -6.06 -43.73 -9.68
N ASP A 71 -5.85 -44.36 -8.52
CA ASP A 71 -4.94 -43.87 -7.47
C ASP A 71 -3.49 -43.78 -7.97
N LEU A 72 -3.00 -44.80 -8.69
CA LEU A 72 -1.66 -44.78 -9.30
C LEU A 72 -1.54 -43.72 -10.39
N LYS A 73 -2.59 -43.50 -11.16
CA LYS A 73 -2.63 -42.47 -12.21
C LYS A 73 -2.64 -41.07 -11.60
N GLN A 74 -3.33 -40.88 -10.49
CA GLN A 74 -3.32 -39.65 -9.73
C GLN A 74 -1.93 -39.39 -9.13
N GLN A 75 -1.32 -40.37 -8.46
CA GLN A 75 0.06 -40.28 -7.96
C GLN A 75 1.07 -39.97 -9.07
N LYS A 76 0.92 -40.59 -10.25
CA LYS A 76 1.75 -40.30 -11.41
C LYS A 76 1.60 -38.85 -11.87
N SER A 77 0.38 -38.33 -11.93
CA SER A 77 0.13 -36.94 -12.30
C SER A 77 0.70 -35.94 -11.29
N GLU A 78 0.62 -36.25 -9.99
CA GLU A 78 1.21 -35.42 -8.93
C GLU A 78 2.75 -35.41 -8.98
N LEU A 79 3.37 -36.56 -9.28
CA LEU A 79 4.82 -36.65 -9.47
C LEU A 79 5.29 -35.92 -10.73
N GLU A 80 4.53 -36.00 -11.82
CA GLU A 80 4.80 -35.25 -13.06
C GLU A 80 4.70 -33.72 -12.81
N GLU A 81 3.72 -33.28 -12.04
CA GLU A 81 3.58 -31.86 -11.67
C GLU A 81 4.72 -31.39 -10.75
N LYS A 82 5.09 -32.18 -9.74
CA LYS A 82 6.26 -31.89 -8.90
C LYS A 82 7.54 -31.80 -9.71
N LEU A 83 7.75 -32.71 -10.66
CA LEU A 83 8.92 -32.68 -11.55
C LEU A 83 8.93 -31.41 -12.42
N ARG A 84 7.77 -30.99 -12.93
CA ARG A 84 7.60 -29.76 -13.69
C ARG A 84 7.95 -28.52 -12.85
N LEU A 85 7.48 -28.45 -11.60
CA LEU A 85 7.80 -27.35 -10.69
C LEU A 85 9.31 -27.29 -10.37
N MET A 86 9.92 -28.43 -10.04
CA MET A 86 11.37 -28.51 -9.81
C MET A 86 12.17 -28.10 -11.06
N ALA A 87 11.69 -28.44 -12.25
CA ALA A 87 12.33 -28.00 -13.50
C ALA A 87 12.23 -26.49 -13.72
N THR A 88 11.10 -25.86 -13.37
CA THR A 88 10.94 -24.40 -13.43
C THR A 88 11.78 -23.68 -12.39
N GLU A 89 11.88 -24.20 -11.17
CA GLU A 89 12.74 -23.65 -10.12
C GLU A 89 14.22 -23.74 -10.51
N LYS A 90 14.64 -24.87 -11.09
CA LYS A 90 15.99 -25.04 -11.65
C LYS A 90 16.28 -24.01 -12.75
N ALA A 91 15.35 -23.78 -13.67
CA ALA A 91 15.53 -22.79 -14.74
C ALA A 91 15.62 -21.36 -14.18
N ALA A 92 14.81 -21.02 -13.17
CA ALA A 92 14.87 -19.73 -12.48
C ALA A 92 16.20 -19.53 -11.75
N MET A 93 16.70 -20.55 -11.04
CA MET A 93 18.01 -20.51 -10.39
C MET A 93 19.16 -20.38 -11.40
N GLN A 94 19.07 -21.03 -12.56
CA GLN A 94 20.05 -20.89 -13.63
C GLN A 94 20.08 -19.45 -14.19
N LEU A 95 18.91 -18.85 -14.43
CA LEU A 95 18.83 -17.44 -14.86
C LEU A 95 19.39 -16.49 -13.79
N GLY A 96 19.09 -16.73 -12.51
CA GLY A 96 19.65 -15.95 -11.40
C GLY A 96 21.18 -16.07 -11.31
N MET A 97 21.73 -17.26 -11.56
CA MET A 97 23.18 -17.47 -11.64
C MET A 97 23.80 -16.69 -12.80
N GLU A 98 23.21 -16.75 -14.00
CA GLU A 98 23.71 -16.01 -15.16
C GLU A 98 23.69 -14.49 -14.95
N GLU A 99 22.66 -13.98 -14.27
CA GLU A 99 22.56 -12.56 -13.93
C GLU A 99 23.63 -12.14 -12.91
N LEU A 100 23.85 -12.94 -11.86
CA LEU A 100 24.90 -12.69 -10.88
C LEU A 100 26.29 -12.77 -11.51
N GLN A 101 26.50 -13.71 -12.42
CA GLN A 101 27.77 -13.83 -13.16
C GLN A 101 28.04 -12.58 -14.01
N LYS A 102 27.03 -12.06 -14.73
CA LYS A 102 27.16 -10.80 -15.47
C LYS A 102 27.45 -9.60 -14.56
N LYS A 103 26.83 -9.54 -13.38
CA LYS A 103 27.10 -8.50 -12.38
C LYS A 103 28.54 -8.59 -11.85
N LEU A 104 29.03 -9.82 -11.61
CA LEU A 104 30.42 -10.07 -11.22
C LEU A 104 31.39 -9.59 -12.30
N GLU A 105 31.20 -10.01 -13.56
CA GLU A 105 32.02 -9.57 -14.70
C GLU A 105 32.03 -8.03 -14.86
N MET A 106 30.88 -7.38 -14.65
CA MET A 106 30.76 -5.92 -14.66
C MET A 106 31.53 -5.26 -13.50
N SER A 107 31.45 -5.83 -12.29
CA SER A 107 32.18 -5.32 -11.12
C SER A 107 33.69 -5.50 -11.26
N GLU A 108 34.16 -6.59 -11.87
CA GLU A 108 35.58 -6.82 -12.19
C GLU A 108 36.10 -5.78 -13.18
N LEU A 109 35.30 -5.43 -14.20
CA LEU A 109 35.60 -4.35 -15.13
C LEU A 109 35.69 -2.98 -14.44
N LEU A 110 34.77 -2.67 -13.52
CA LEU A 110 34.80 -1.42 -12.75
C LEU A 110 36.04 -1.35 -11.85
N LEU A 111 36.34 -2.43 -11.12
CA LEU A 111 37.56 -2.56 -10.31
C LEU A 111 38.83 -2.37 -11.14
N GLN A 112 38.86 -2.91 -12.36
CA GLN A 112 39.99 -2.76 -13.28
C GLN A 112 40.16 -1.29 -13.74
N GLN A 113 39.07 -0.54 -13.91
CA GLN A 113 39.11 0.90 -14.20
C GLN A 113 39.61 1.73 -13.01
N PHE A 114 39.09 1.47 -11.79
CA PHE A 114 39.53 2.19 -10.58
C PHE A 114 41.00 1.92 -10.23
N SER A 115 41.52 0.73 -10.56
CA SER A 115 42.93 0.41 -10.37
C SER A 115 43.88 1.25 -11.25
N THR A 116 43.39 1.93 -12.29
CA THR A 116 44.21 2.75 -13.20
C THR A 116 44.27 4.24 -12.83
N GLN A 117 43.45 4.72 -11.87
CA GLN A 117 43.48 6.11 -11.38
C GLN A 117 43.42 6.15 -9.84
N PRO A 118 44.55 6.36 -9.14
CA PRO A 118 44.55 6.40 -7.69
C PRO A 118 44.17 7.80 -7.19
N THR A 119 42.94 7.94 -6.69
CA THR A 119 42.56 9.04 -5.77
C THR A 119 42.30 8.45 -4.38
N PRO A 120 42.49 9.21 -3.29
CA PRO A 120 42.40 8.67 -1.92
C PRO A 120 41.01 8.09 -1.58
N ASP A 121 39.92 8.66 -2.13
CA ASP A 121 38.55 8.13 -1.99
C ASP A 121 38.33 6.83 -2.80
N SER A 122 39.09 6.62 -3.88
CA SER A 122 39.03 5.37 -4.66
C SER A 122 39.55 4.17 -3.86
N SER A 123 40.40 4.35 -2.84
CA SER A 123 40.95 3.21 -2.09
C SER A 123 39.90 2.54 -1.18
N GLN A 124 39.01 3.31 -0.55
CA GLN A 124 37.90 2.77 0.24
C GLN A 124 36.84 2.12 -0.64
N GLN A 125 36.50 2.73 -1.77
CA GLN A 125 35.56 2.16 -2.73
C GLN A 125 36.10 0.88 -3.38
N LEU A 126 37.40 0.81 -3.66
CA LEU A 126 38.07 -0.39 -4.16
C LEU A 126 38.08 -1.50 -3.11
N GLN A 127 38.33 -1.17 -1.84
CA GLN A 127 38.28 -2.12 -0.72
C GLN A 127 36.88 -2.72 -0.57
N GLN A 128 35.84 -1.87 -0.60
CA GLN A 128 34.45 -2.30 -0.49
C GLN A 128 34.03 -3.18 -1.67
N ALA A 129 34.40 -2.82 -2.90
CA ALA A 129 34.12 -3.62 -4.08
C ALA A 129 34.89 -4.97 -4.08
N LEU A 130 36.08 -5.04 -3.48
CA LEU A 130 36.81 -6.30 -3.28
C LEU A 130 36.13 -7.20 -2.23
N GLU A 131 35.58 -6.62 -1.16
CA GLU A 131 34.81 -7.35 -0.14
C GLU A 131 33.48 -7.87 -0.70
N GLU A 132 32.76 -7.04 -1.48
CA GLU A 132 31.55 -7.45 -2.20
C GLU A 132 31.84 -8.56 -3.21
N ARG A 133 32.96 -8.47 -3.95
CA ARG A 133 33.42 -9.56 -4.83
C ARG A 133 33.67 -10.86 -4.05
N ALA A 134 34.38 -10.81 -2.92
CA ALA A 134 34.65 -12.00 -2.12
C ALA A 134 33.37 -12.66 -1.56
N GLN A 135 32.39 -11.84 -1.19
CA GLN A 135 31.07 -12.32 -0.77
C GLN A 135 30.31 -12.97 -1.92
N LEU A 136 30.29 -12.35 -3.10
CA LEU A 136 29.68 -12.91 -4.30
C LEU A 136 30.36 -14.23 -4.73
N GLU A 137 31.68 -14.30 -4.69
CA GLU A 137 32.42 -15.54 -4.97
C GLU A 137 32.06 -16.67 -3.99
N THR A 138 31.89 -16.33 -2.70
CA THR A 138 31.45 -17.30 -1.68
C THR A 138 30.02 -17.78 -1.97
N CYS A 139 29.10 -16.88 -2.31
CA CYS A 139 27.73 -17.24 -2.67
C CYS A 139 27.68 -18.09 -3.95
N VAL A 140 28.47 -17.75 -4.96
CA VAL A 140 28.58 -18.55 -6.20
C VAL A 140 29.15 -19.94 -5.90
N GLY A 141 30.17 -20.04 -5.04
CA GLY A 141 30.72 -21.33 -4.60
C GLY A 141 29.69 -22.20 -3.90
N GLN A 142 28.91 -21.63 -2.97
CA GLN A 142 27.83 -22.36 -2.26
C GLN A 142 26.75 -22.85 -3.22
N LEU A 143 26.35 -22.02 -4.19
CA LEU A 143 25.37 -22.42 -5.21
C LEU A 143 25.91 -23.53 -6.12
N GLN A 144 27.20 -23.47 -6.50
CA GLN A 144 27.83 -24.53 -7.28
C GLN A 144 27.90 -25.86 -6.52
N ASP A 145 28.23 -25.83 -5.22
CA ASP A 145 28.27 -27.02 -4.38
C ASP A 145 26.88 -27.64 -4.22
N SER A 146 25.85 -26.82 -4.01
CA SER A 146 24.45 -27.27 -3.97
C SER A 146 24.01 -27.89 -5.30
N LEU A 147 24.38 -27.27 -6.43
CA LEU A 147 24.09 -27.82 -7.75
C LEU A 147 24.78 -29.17 -7.97
N ARG A 148 26.05 -29.31 -7.57
CA ARG A 148 26.77 -30.60 -7.65
C ARG A 148 26.12 -31.67 -6.78
N GLN A 149 25.65 -31.30 -5.59
CA GLN A 149 24.94 -32.23 -4.70
C GLN A 149 23.63 -32.71 -5.32
N LEU A 150 22.78 -31.81 -5.81
CA LEU A 150 21.53 -32.16 -6.49
C LEU A 150 21.78 -33.01 -7.74
N GLN A 151 22.86 -32.74 -8.47
CA GLN A 151 23.25 -33.54 -9.63
C GLN A 151 23.63 -34.97 -9.24
N ALA A 152 24.39 -35.15 -8.15
CA ALA A 152 24.77 -36.45 -7.61
C ALA A 152 23.55 -37.23 -7.09
N GLU A 153 22.64 -36.58 -6.36
CA GLU A 153 21.39 -37.18 -5.90
C GLU A 153 20.54 -37.67 -7.08
N ARG A 154 20.40 -36.84 -8.12
CA ARG A 154 19.71 -37.22 -9.36
C ARG A 154 20.36 -38.44 -10.02
N ASP A 155 21.68 -38.46 -10.14
CA ASP A 155 22.40 -39.57 -10.75
C ASP A 155 22.26 -40.87 -9.92
N GLN A 156 22.21 -40.75 -8.60
CA GLN A 156 21.92 -41.86 -7.68
C GLN A 156 20.49 -42.39 -7.87
N TYR A 157 19.48 -41.52 -7.96
CA TYR A 157 18.10 -41.96 -8.23
C TYR A 157 17.99 -42.68 -9.58
N VAL A 158 18.67 -42.19 -10.62
CA VAL A 158 18.70 -42.84 -11.94
C VAL A 158 19.36 -44.23 -11.85
N ALA A 159 20.42 -44.38 -11.05
CA ALA A 159 21.06 -45.68 -10.83
C ALA A 159 20.11 -46.66 -10.12
N ASN A 160 19.47 -46.23 -9.03
CA ASN A 160 18.53 -47.07 -8.27
C ASN A 160 17.36 -47.54 -9.14
N LEU A 161 16.78 -46.64 -9.95
CA LEU A 161 15.69 -47.01 -10.87
C LEU A 161 16.12 -48.03 -11.92
N LYS A 162 17.37 -47.99 -12.38
CA LYS A 162 17.91 -48.99 -13.30
C LYS A 162 18.07 -50.34 -12.61
N GLU A 163 18.60 -50.36 -11.39
CA GLU A 163 18.71 -51.58 -10.59
C GLU A 163 17.34 -52.21 -10.35
N ASP A 164 16.35 -51.44 -9.89
CA ASP A 164 14.98 -51.90 -9.72
C ASP A 164 14.39 -52.44 -11.02
N SER A 165 14.62 -51.75 -12.15
CA SER A 165 14.18 -52.22 -13.47
C SER A 165 14.77 -53.59 -13.80
N THR A 166 16.06 -53.83 -13.52
CA THR A 166 16.69 -55.13 -13.76
C THR A 166 16.14 -56.22 -12.82
N VAL A 167 15.85 -55.90 -11.56
CA VAL A 167 15.24 -56.84 -10.60
C VAL A 167 13.84 -57.26 -11.06
N TRP A 168 13.02 -56.30 -11.50
CA TRP A 168 11.69 -56.59 -12.02
C TRP A 168 11.73 -57.39 -13.32
N GLN A 169 12.65 -57.08 -14.22
CA GLN A 169 12.88 -57.87 -15.44
C GLN A 169 13.25 -59.32 -15.10
N HIS A 170 14.14 -59.53 -14.13
CA HIS A 170 14.53 -60.87 -13.71
C HIS A 170 13.35 -61.65 -13.09
N LYS A 171 12.58 -61.04 -12.20
CA LYS A 171 11.37 -61.66 -11.62
C LYS A 171 10.35 -62.04 -12.70
N MET A 172 10.16 -61.17 -13.70
CA MET A 172 9.26 -61.43 -14.82
C MET A 172 9.74 -62.61 -15.67
N GLN A 173 11.04 -62.70 -15.94
CA GLN A 173 11.64 -63.84 -16.64
C GLN A 173 11.45 -65.14 -15.86
N GLN A 174 11.69 -65.13 -14.54
CA GLN A 174 11.50 -66.30 -13.69
C GLN A 174 10.05 -66.79 -13.68
N MET A 175 9.08 -65.87 -13.57
CA MET A 175 7.66 -66.23 -13.63
C MET A 175 7.29 -66.79 -15.01
N ASN A 176 7.83 -66.23 -16.09
CA ASN A 176 7.60 -66.73 -17.44
C ASN A 176 8.18 -68.14 -17.66
N GLU A 177 9.35 -68.44 -17.09
CA GLU A 177 9.92 -69.79 -17.10
C GLU A 177 9.05 -70.78 -16.32
N GLN A 178 8.51 -70.39 -15.16
CA GLN A 178 7.58 -71.23 -14.40
C GLN A 178 6.29 -71.51 -15.19
N LEU A 179 5.72 -70.50 -15.86
CA LEU A 179 4.55 -70.67 -16.72
C LEU A 179 4.82 -71.61 -17.90
N ASN A 180 6.00 -71.53 -18.51
CA ASN A 180 6.38 -72.42 -19.60
C ASN A 180 6.56 -73.87 -19.12
N LYS A 181 7.11 -74.09 -17.93
CA LYS A 181 7.21 -75.43 -17.32
C LYS A 181 5.82 -76.03 -17.08
N LEU A 182 4.93 -75.28 -16.43
CA LEU A 182 3.55 -75.73 -16.19
C LEU A 182 2.78 -76.01 -17.48
N ARG A 183 3.02 -75.21 -18.54
CA ARG A 183 2.45 -75.46 -19.86
C ARG A 183 2.92 -76.79 -20.43
N ALA A 184 4.22 -77.07 -20.39
CA ALA A 184 4.78 -78.33 -20.88
C ALA A 184 4.26 -79.54 -20.09
N GLU A 185 4.14 -79.42 -18.77
CA GLU A 185 3.55 -80.45 -17.90
C GLU A 185 2.08 -80.72 -18.27
N LYS A 186 1.29 -79.65 -18.48
CA LYS A 186 -0.11 -79.78 -18.91
C LYS A 186 -0.24 -80.50 -20.26
N GLU A 187 0.60 -80.15 -21.23
CA GLU A 187 0.63 -80.81 -22.55
C GLU A 187 0.99 -82.30 -22.42
N HIS A 188 1.94 -82.63 -21.54
CA HIS A 188 2.29 -84.01 -21.25
C HIS A 188 1.14 -84.80 -20.59
N SER A 189 0.48 -84.24 -19.57
CA SER A 189 -0.68 -84.88 -18.93
C SER A 189 -1.85 -85.07 -19.88
N MET A 190 -2.13 -84.09 -20.76
CA MET A 190 -3.17 -84.25 -21.80
C MET A 190 -2.85 -85.41 -22.75
N SER A 191 -1.58 -85.61 -23.11
CA SER A 191 -1.16 -86.72 -23.97
C SER A 191 -1.35 -88.08 -23.28
N GLN A 192 -1.01 -88.19 -21.99
CA GLN A 192 -1.20 -89.42 -21.21
C GLN A 192 -2.68 -89.82 -21.06
N VAL A 193 -3.57 -88.85 -20.85
CA VAL A 193 -5.02 -89.11 -20.74
C VAL A 193 -5.57 -89.70 -22.04
N GLN A 194 -5.15 -89.18 -23.19
CA GLN A 194 -5.57 -89.70 -24.49
C GLN A 194 -5.13 -91.16 -24.71
N GLU A 195 -3.90 -91.53 -24.30
CA GLU A 195 -3.44 -92.92 -24.38
C GLU A 195 -4.27 -93.86 -23.50
N LEU A 196 -4.55 -93.46 -22.26
CA LEU A 196 -5.34 -94.28 -21.33
C LEU A 196 -6.77 -94.51 -21.82
N GLU A 197 -7.41 -93.49 -22.40
CA GLU A 197 -8.75 -93.61 -22.99
C GLU A 197 -8.78 -94.64 -24.12
N THR A 198 -7.75 -94.70 -24.97
CA THR A 198 -7.66 -95.71 -26.03
C THR A 198 -7.53 -97.13 -25.47
N SER A 199 -6.73 -97.33 -24.42
CA SER A 199 -6.52 -98.64 -23.79
C SER A 199 -7.77 -99.20 -23.09
N LEU A 200 -8.59 -98.33 -22.48
CA LEU A 200 -9.82 -98.72 -21.81
C LEU A 200 -10.91 -99.15 -22.80
N ALA A 201 -10.91 -98.61 -24.02
CA ALA A 201 -11.84 -99.02 -25.07
C ALA A 201 -11.57 -100.45 -25.56
N GLU A 202 -10.31 -100.91 -25.54
CA GLU A 202 -9.91 -102.24 -26.00
C GLU A 202 -10.28 -103.34 -24.99
N LEU A 203 -10.06 -103.11 -23.70
CA LEU A 203 -10.34 -104.08 -22.64
C LEU A 203 -11.83 -104.36 -22.48
N ARG A 204 -12.70 -103.41 -22.84
CA ARG A 204 -14.15 -103.56 -22.72
C ARG A 204 -14.75 -104.58 -23.70
N ASN A 205 -14.00 -105.01 -24.72
CA ASN A 205 -14.49 -105.94 -25.75
C ASN A 205 -14.35 -107.44 -25.39
N GLN A 206 -13.83 -107.80 -24.21
CA GLN A 206 -13.52 -109.21 -23.89
C GLN A 206 -13.94 -109.62 -22.46
N ALA A 207 -15.21 -110.00 -22.22
CA ALA A 207 -15.56 -110.88 -21.09
C ALA A 207 -17.01 -111.42 -21.11
N ALA A 208 -17.18 -112.75 -21.03
CA ALA A 208 -18.31 -113.41 -20.36
C ALA A 208 -17.97 -114.88 -19.96
N PRO A 209 -18.31 -115.35 -18.73
CA PRO A 209 -17.96 -116.67 -18.16
C PRO A 209 -19.19 -117.60 -17.91
N PRO A 210 -18.99 -118.87 -17.48
CA PRO A 210 -19.68 -119.37 -16.25
C PRO A 210 -18.87 -120.47 -15.49
N SER A 211 -18.80 -120.57 -14.16
CA SER A 211 -19.82 -120.77 -13.08
C SER A 211 -20.40 -122.19 -12.99
N GLY A 212 -20.21 -122.85 -11.83
CA GLY A 212 -21.25 -123.70 -11.19
C GLY A 212 -20.86 -125.09 -10.65
N PRO A 213 -21.54 -125.64 -9.60
CA PRO A 213 -20.85 -126.19 -8.41
C PRO A 213 -21.38 -127.52 -7.80
N SER A 214 -20.54 -128.16 -6.96
CA SER A 214 -20.90 -129.07 -5.85
C SER A 214 -20.14 -128.70 -4.55
N GLU A 215 -19.36 -127.63 -4.63
CA GLU A 215 -18.55 -127.00 -3.58
C GLU A 215 -19.38 -126.03 -2.71
N THR A 216 -20.70 -125.90 -2.94
CA THR A 216 -21.55 -124.80 -2.41
C THR A 216 -21.65 -124.74 -0.90
N GLU A 217 -21.65 -125.86 -0.20
CA GLU A 217 -21.78 -125.86 1.28
C GLU A 217 -20.44 -125.60 1.98
N GLN A 218 -19.34 -126.16 1.48
CA GLN A 218 -17.99 -125.75 1.92
C GLN A 218 -17.72 -124.29 1.54
N ARG A 219 -18.27 -123.82 0.40
CA ARG A 219 -18.25 -122.42 0.01
C ARG A 219 -19.05 -121.55 0.98
N LEU A 220 -20.24 -121.97 1.44
CA LEU A 220 -21.01 -121.19 2.43
C LEU A 220 -20.31 -121.13 3.80
N GLN A 221 -19.66 -122.22 4.23
CA GLN A 221 -18.85 -122.22 5.46
C GLN A 221 -17.59 -121.34 5.31
N ALA A 222 -16.89 -121.47 4.19
CA ALA A 222 -15.76 -120.62 3.85
C ALA A 222 -16.18 -119.15 3.67
N GLU A 223 -17.40 -118.89 3.19
CA GLU A 223 -18.00 -117.58 3.02
C GLU A 223 -18.38 -116.98 4.38
N ALA A 224 -18.89 -117.76 5.32
CA ALA A 224 -19.09 -117.29 6.70
C ALA A 224 -17.77 -116.94 7.39
N GLU A 225 -16.74 -117.78 7.25
CA GLU A 225 -15.38 -117.48 7.76
C GLU A 225 -14.74 -116.28 7.04
N GLN A 226 -15.01 -116.13 5.74
CA GLN A 226 -14.56 -114.98 4.94
C GLN A 226 -15.25 -113.70 5.39
N LEU A 227 -16.57 -113.70 5.55
CA LEU A 227 -17.35 -112.58 6.08
C LEU A 227 -16.91 -112.23 7.50
N GLN A 228 -16.57 -113.21 8.33
CA GLN A 228 -16.03 -112.96 9.65
C GLN A 228 -14.66 -112.26 9.58
N LYS A 229 -13.76 -112.72 8.71
CA LYS A 229 -12.47 -112.04 8.45
C LYS A 229 -12.66 -110.64 7.85
N GLU A 230 -13.66 -110.46 6.99
CA GLU A 230 -14.01 -109.17 6.40
C GLU A 230 -14.53 -108.20 7.46
N VAL A 231 -15.43 -108.63 8.33
CA VAL A 231 -15.92 -107.83 9.48
C VAL A 231 -14.77 -107.46 10.40
N GLU A 232 -13.87 -108.39 10.73
CA GLU A 232 -12.67 -108.07 11.51
C GLU A 232 -11.74 -107.10 10.78
N SER A 233 -11.57 -107.23 9.46
CA SER A 233 -10.75 -106.33 8.67
C SER A 233 -11.35 -104.92 8.60
N LEU A 234 -12.67 -104.81 8.42
CA LEU A 234 -13.43 -103.58 8.41
C LEU A 234 -13.44 -102.93 9.80
N ALA A 235 -13.53 -103.71 10.88
CA ALA A 235 -13.42 -103.20 12.24
C ALA A 235 -12.03 -102.60 12.51
N ARG A 236 -10.95 -103.27 12.04
CA ARG A 236 -9.58 -102.72 12.13
C ARG A 236 -9.42 -101.46 11.27
N GLN A 237 -10.01 -101.41 10.08
CA GLN A 237 -10.01 -100.22 9.22
C GLN A 237 -10.78 -99.05 9.85
N LEU A 238 -11.96 -99.30 10.41
CA LEU A 238 -12.73 -98.27 11.12
C LEU A 238 -11.95 -97.78 12.34
N GLN A 239 -11.32 -98.67 13.10
CA GLN A 239 -10.49 -98.29 14.23
C GLN A 239 -9.26 -97.46 13.80
N ALA A 240 -8.64 -97.77 12.66
CA ALA A 240 -7.57 -96.95 12.09
C ALA A 240 -8.10 -95.58 11.65
N GLN A 241 -9.26 -95.52 10.98
CA GLN A 241 -9.89 -94.27 10.57
C GLN A 241 -10.30 -93.39 11.75
N VAL A 242 -10.77 -93.97 12.87
CA VAL A 242 -11.07 -93.21 14.09
C VAL A 242 -9.79 -92.60 14.66
N LYS A 243 -8.70 -93.37 14.74
CA LYS A 243 -7.40 -92.84 15.18
C LYS A 243 -6.86 -91.75 14.25
N ASP A 244 -7.03 -91.92 12.94
CA ASP A 244 -6.64 -90.91 11.96
C ASP A 244 -7.50 -89.65 12.11
N ASN A 245 -8.80 -89.78 12.37
CA ASN A 245 -9.69 -88.65 12.64
C ASN A 245 -9.35 -87.93 13.95
N GLU A 246 -9.01 -88.67 15.00
CA GLU A 246 -8.50 -88.11 16.26
C GLU A 246 -7.22 -87.31 16.04
N ASN A 247 -6.26 -87.86 15.29
CA ASN A 247 -5.02 -87.16 14.93
C ASN A 247 -5.28 -85.90 14.08
N LEU A 248 -6.20 -85.97 13.12
CA LEU A 248 -6.61 -84.83 12.32
C LEU A 248 -7.30 -83.75 13.17
N SER A 249 -8.13 -84.15 14.15
CA SER A 249 -8.76 -83.22 15.08
C SER A 249 -7.73 -82.50 15.95
N LEU A 250 -6.69 -83.21 16.41
CA LEU A 250 -5.59 -82.59 17.17
C LEU A 250 -4.80 -81.59 16.31
N LEU A 251 -4.48 -81.97 15.06
CA LEU A 251 -3.80 -81.07 14.12
C LEU A 251 -4.64 -79.84 13.79
N ASN A 252 -5.97 -80.00 13.66
CA ASN A 252 -6.87 -78.89 13.40
C ASN A 252 -6.90 -77.92 14.60
N GLN A 253 -6.98 -78.42 15.83
CA GLN A 253 -6.88 -77.59 17.05
C GLN A 253 -5.55 -76.83 17.14
N GLU A 254 -4.43 -77.47 16.78
CA GLU A 254 -3.12 -76.79 16.74
C GLU A 254 -3.08 -75.69 15.66
N GLN A 255 -3.68 -75.93 14.48
CA GLN A 255 -3.80 -74.92 13.44
C GLN A 255 -4.70 -73.76 13.87
N GLU A 256 -5.83 -74.01 14.52
CA GLU A 256 -6.72 -72.98 15.07
C GLU A 256 -6.00 -72.13 16.12
N GLN A 257 -5.22 -72.74 17.01
CA GLN A 257 -4.41 -72.01 17.99
C GLN A 257 -3.37 -71.11 17.30
N ARG A 258 -2.66 -71.66 16.31
CA ARG A 258 -1.68 -70.88 15.52
C ARG A 258 -2.32 -69.76 14.72
N LEU A 259 -3.52 -69.96 14.19
CA LEU A 259 -4.30 -68.92 13.53
C LEU A 259 -4.69 -67.82 14.51
N MET A 260 -5.20 -68.17 15.70
CA MET A 260 -5.48 -67.19 16.76
C MET A 260 -4.25 -66.38 17.17
N GLU A 261 -3.08 -67.01 17.27
CA GLU A 261 -1.83 -66.30 17.58
C GLU A 261 -1.44 -65.32 16.46
N LEU A 262 -1.59 -65.72 15.20
CA LEU A 262 -1.34 -64.86 14.04
C LEU A 262 -2.34 -63.71 13.95
N GLU A 263 -3.62 -63.96 14.25
CA GLU A 263 -4.67 -62.94 14.30
C GLU A 263 -4.36 -61.90 15.37
N ARG A 264 -4.02 -62.33 16.60
CA ARG A 264 -3.60 -61.41 17.68
C ARG A 264 -2.35 -60.62 17.30
N ALA A 265 -1.36 -61.25 16.68
CA ALA A 265 -0.18 -60.55 16.20
C ALA A 265 -0.55 -59.49 15.15
N ALA A 266 -1.45 -59.81 14.21
CA ALA A 266 -1.94 -58.87 13.20
C ALA A 266 -2.70 -57.70 13.82
N GLU A 267 -3.53 -57.94 14.84
CA GLU A 267 -4.20 -56.90 15.62
C GLU A 267 -3.18 -55.95 16.27
N CYS A 268 -2.16 -56.48 16.96
CA CYS A 268 -1.10 -55.66 17.55
C CYS A 268 -0.33 -54.83 16.51
N TRP A 269 -0.05 -55.40 15.32
CA TRP A 269 0.56 -54.63 14.23
C TRP A 269 -0.36 -53.53 13.71
N GLY A 270 -1.67 -53.79 13.67
CA GLY A 270 -2.69 -52.81 13.32
C GLY A 270 -2.75 -51.65 14.31
N GLU A 271 -2.81 -51.95 15.61
CA GLU A 271 -2.75 -50.95 16.69
C GLU A 271 -1.48 -50.10 16.59
N GLN A 272 -0.31 -50.74 16.41
CA GLN A 272 0.95 -50.02 16.28
C GLN A 272 1.03 -49.17 15.00
N ALA A 273 0.37 -49.58 13.91
CA ALA A 273 0.27 -48.77 12.70
C ALA A 273 -0.62 -47.54 12.92
N GLU A 274 -1.73 -47.68 13.63
CA GLU A 274 -2.61 -46.56 13.99
C GLU A 274 -1.93 -45.60 14.99
N GLU A 275 -1.20 -46.10 15.99
CA GLU A 275 -0.38 -45.27 16.88
C GLU A 275 0.67 -44.45 16.12
N ARG A 276 1.38 -45.10 15.17
CA ARG A 276 2.35 -44.40 14.31
C ARG A 276 1.66 -43.33 13.46
N LYS A 277 0.47 -43.61 12.93
CA LYS A 277 -0.31 -42.65 12.16
C LYS A 277 -0.74 -41.46 13.01
N GLN A 278 -1.25 -41.69 14.23
CA GLN A 278 -1.60 -40.63 15.17
C GLN A 278 -0.38 -39.77 15.56
N MET A 279 0.79 -40.39 15.78
CA MET A 279 2.04 -39.65 16.00
C MET A 279 2.43 -38.78 14.79
N LEU A 280 2.29 -39.30 13.57
CA LEU A 280 2.58 -38.52 12.36
C LEU A 280 1.61 -37.36 12.19
N GLU A 281 0.32 -37.57 12.48
CA GLU A 281 -0.70 -36.52 12.45
C GLU A 281 -0.41 -35.43 13.51
N SER A 282 -0.02 -35.81 14.74
CA SER A 282 0.37 -34.84 15.77
C SER A 282 1.64 -34.07 15.38
N MET A 283 2.65 -34.75 14.84
CA MET A 283 3.86 -34.10 14.33
C MET A 283 3.57 -33.16 13.15
N GLN A 284 2.63 -33.49 12.26
CA GLN A 284 2.20 -32.59 11.19
C GLN A 284 1.48 -31.37 11.74
N SER A 285 0.57 -31.55 12.71
CA SER A 285 -0.08 -30.44 13.42
C SER A 285 0.96 -29.53 14.09
N ASP A 286 1.92 -30.09 14.82
CA ASP A 286 3.01 -29.35 15.46
C ASP A 286 3.87 -28.62 14.43
N ARG A 287 4.19 -29.27 13.30
CA ARG A 287 4.92 -28.64 12.19
C ARG A 287 4.18 -27.41 11.67
N THR A 288 2.87 -27.50 11.48
CA THR A 288 2.07 -26.34 11.02
C THR A 288 2.05 -25.21 12.07
N THR A 289 1.92 -25.56 13.34
CA THR A 289 1.93 -24.60 14.46
C THR A 289 3.27 -23.90 14.58
N ILE A 290 4.37 -24.65 14.56
CA ILE A 290 5.74 -24.13 14.56
C ILE A 290 5.98 -23.27 13.30
N SER A 291 5.56 -23.73 12.12
CA SER A 291 5.70 -22.95 10.88
C SER A 291 4.97 -21.61 10.96
N ARG A 292 3.77 -21.58 11.53
CA ARG A 292 3.01 -20.34 11.76
C ARG A 292 3.75 -19.42 12.74
N ALA A 293 4.22 -19.95 13.87
CA ALA A 293 5.00 -19.19 14.85
C ALA A 293 6.33 -18.66 14.28
N LEU A 294 7.03 -19.44 13.45
CA LEU A 294 8.25 -19.01 12.77
C LEU A 294 7.97 -17.88 11.76
N THR A 295 6.86 -17.98 11.02
CA THR A 295 6.44 -16.94 10.08
C THR A 295 6.11 -15.63 10.81
N GLN A 296 5.42 -15.71 11.94
CA GLN A 296 5.13 -14.54 12.79
C GLN A 296 6.43 -13.92 13.34
N ASN A 297 7.36 -14.74 13.84
CA ASN A 297 8.65 -14.25 14.31
C ASN A 297 9.47 -13.59 13.19
N ARG A 298 9.41 -14.13 11.97
CA ARG A 298 10.04 -13.52 10.80
C ARG A 298 9.44 -12.15 10.50
N LYS A 299 8.10 -12.05 10.48
CA LYS A 299 7.39 -10.77 10.29
C LYS A 299 7.74 -9.73 11.37
N LEU A 300 7.82 -10.14 12.64
CA LEU A 300 8.23 -9.26 13.73
C LEU A 300 9.68 -8.78 13.57
N LYS A 301 10.60 -9.65 13.12
CA LYS A 301 11.98 -9.26 12.81
C LYS A 301 12.06 -8.29 11.63
N GLU A 302 11.25 -8.51 10.60
CA GLU A 302 11.14 -7.60 9.44
C GLU A 302 10.62 -6.23 9.89
N GLN A 303 9.55 -6.17 10.69
CA GLN A 303 9.03 -4.93 11.25
C GLN A 303 10.05 -4.20 12.14
N LEU A 304 10.83 -4.94 12.95
CA LEU A 304 11.90 -4.36 13.77
C LEU A 304 13.02 -3.78 12.89
N ALA A 305 13.39 -4.48 11.82
CA ALA A 305 14.39 -4.01 10.87
C ALA A 305 13.89 -2.77 10.11
N GLU A 306 12.61 -2.72 9.72
CA GLU A 306 11.99 -1.54 9.11
C GLU A 306 11.98 -0.33 10.06
N LEU A 307 11.64 -0.54 11.33
CA LEU A 307 11.71 0.50 12.36
C LEU A 307 13.14 0.99 12.59
N GLN A 308 14.11 0.08 12.68
CA GLN A 308 15.52 0.43 12.84
C GLN A 308 16.04 1.21 11.63
N ASN A 309 15.70 0.77 10.41
CA ASN A 309 16.04 1.48 9.18
C ASN A 309 15.37 2.84 9.11
N GLY A 310 14.09 2.94 9.51
CA GLY A 310 13.36 4.19 9.62
C GLY A 310 14.02 5.16 10.60
N PHE A 311 14.46 4.67 11.77
CA PHE A 311 15.18 5.46 12.76
C PHE A 311 16.52 5.96 12.22
N VAL A 312 17.30 5.10 11.56
CA VAL A 312 18.58 5.50 10.94
C VAL A 312 18.36 6.54 9.85
N ARG A 313 17.36 6.34 8.96
CA ARG A 313 17.01 7.32 7.92
C ARG A 313 16.61 8.66 8.53
N LEU A 314 15.68 8.68 9.48
CA LEU A 314 15.25 9.90 10.16
C LEU A 314 16.40 10.57 10.93
N SER A 315 17.30 9.79 11.53
CA SER A 315 18.49 10.33 12.20
C SER A 315 19.45 10.98 11.21
N ASN A 316 19.66 10.38 10.04
CA ASN A 316 20.50 10.93 8.97
C ASN A 316 19.85 12.18 8.36
N GLU A 317 18.56 12.14 8.03
CA GLU A 317 17.81 13.30 7.54
C GLU A 317 17.83 14.45 8.55
N ASN A 318 17.63 14.16 9.85
CA ASN A 318 17.75 15.16 10.90
C ASN A 318 19.16 15.76 10.97
N MET A 319 20.21 14.95 10.81
CA MET A 319 21.60 15.42 10.77
C MET A 319 21.84 16.32 9.54
N GLU A 320 21.37 15.92 8.36
CA GLU A 320 21.49 16.69 7.12
C GLU A 320 20.75 18.02 7.21
N ILE A 321 19.49 18.01 7.67
CA ILE A 321 18.69 19.23 7.88
C ILE A 321 19.38 20.14 8.91
N THR A 322 19.90 19.58 10.00
CA THR A 322 20.60 20.36 11.03
C THR A 322 21.89 20.97 10.49
N SER A 323 22.64 20.23 9.67
CA SER A 323 23.87 20.70 9.01
C SER A 323 23.56 21.80 7.99
N ALA A 324 22.56 21.58 7.13
CA ALA A 324 22.08 22.57 6.17
C ALA A 324 21.63 23.85 6.88
N LEU A 325 20.85 23.73 7.96
CA LEU A 325 20.42 24.86 8.78
C LEU A 325 21.61 25.64 9.36
N HIS A 326 22.64 24.96 9.88
CA HIS A 326 23.84 25.62 10.39
C HIS A 326 24.60 26.35 9.27
N SER A 327 24.69 25.76 8.08
CA SER A 327 25.34 26.39 6.93
C SER A 327 24.57 27.64 6.46
N GLU A 328 23.25 27.58 6.39
CA GLU A 328 22.38 28.71 6.05
C GLU A 328 22.47 29.82 7.13
N GLN A 329 22.52 29.45 8.41
CA GLN A 329 22.76 30.41 9.50
C GLN A 329 24.13 31.09 9.38
N HIS A 330 25.16 30.36 8.95
CA HIS A 330 26.49 30.95 8.70
C HIS A 330 26.44 31.92 7.52
N VAL A 331 25.82 31.56 6.40
CA VAL A 331 25.62 32.45 5.25
C VAL A 331 24.83 33.70 5.66
N LYS A 332 23.77 33.55 6.45
CA LYS A 332 22.99 34.67 7.00
C LYS A 332 23.86 35.62 7.83
N LYS A 333 24.75 35.09 8.69
CA LYS A 333 25.68 35.91 9.48
C LYS A 333 26.66 36.68 8.58
N GLU A 334 27.19 36.04 7.55
CA GLU A 334 28.09 36.69 6.59
C GLU A 334 27.39 37.76 5.75
N LEU A 335 26.15 37.51 5.31
CA LEU A 335 25.32 38.52 4.64
C LEU A 335 25.01 39.70 5.56
N ALA A 336 24.71 39.46 6.84
CA ALA A 336 24.49 40.51 7.82
C ALA A 336 25.75 41.38 8.04
N LYS A 337 26.95 40.77 8.09
CA LYS A 337 28.22 41.51 8.14
C LYS A 337 28.42 42.36 6.88
N LYS A 338 28.20 41.80 5.69
CA LYS A 338 28.31 42.55 4.42
C LYS A 338 27.33 43.70 4.33
N LEU A 339 26.09 43.51 4.77
CA LEU A 339 25.08 44.58 4.87
C LEU A 339 25.54 45.67 5.84
N GLY A 340 26.07 45.29 7.00
CA GLY A 340 26.66 46.25 7.95
C GLY A 340 27.78 47.07 7.33
N GLN A 341 28.71 46.43 6.63
CA GLN A 341 29.81 47.14 5.95
C GLN A 341 29.30 48.09 4.85
N LEU A 342 28.33 47.65 4.04
CA LEU A 342 27.73 48.52 3.02
C LEU A 342 27.00 49.72 3.65
N GLN A 343 26.37 49.51 4.80
CA GLN A 343 25.68 50.59 5.52
C GLN A 343 26.66 51.59 6.12
N GLU A 344 27.81 51.14 6.63
CA GLU A 344 28.92 51.99 7.09
C GLU A 344 29.51 52.79 5.92
N ASN A 345 29.87 52.13 4.81
CA ASN A 345 30.41 52.80 3.62
C ASN A 345 29.43 53.83 3.04
N LEU A 346 28.12 53.54 3.05
CA LEU A 346 27.09 54.50 2.66
C LEU A 346 27.03 55.70 3.62
N GLY A 347 27.25 55.48 4.91
CA GLY A 347 27.38 56.54 5.91
C GLY A 347 28.59 57.44 5.63
N GLU A 348 29.77 56.85 5.44
CA GLU A 348 31.00 57.57 5.10
C GLU A 348 30.86 58.38 3.81
N LEU A 349 30.23 57.80 2.78
CA LEU A 349 30.01 58.49 1.51
C LEU A 349 29.03 59.66 1.67
N LYS A 350 27.96 59.50 2.47
CA LYS A 350 27.04 60.60 2.77
C LYS A 350 27.74 61.74 3.50
N GLU A 351 28.53 61.45 4.52
CA GLU A 351 29.32 62.45 5.24
C GLU A 351 30.29 63.17 4.29
N THR A 352 30.97 62.42 3.42
CA THR A 352 31.85 62.98 2.39
C THR A 352 31.10 63.92 1.44
N VAL A 353 29.89 63.54 1.01
CA VAL A 353 29.04 64.37 0.14
C VAL A 353 28.56 65.62 0.87
N GLU A 354 28.17 65.51 2.14
CA GLU A 354 27.78 66.66 2.97
C GLU A 354 28.93 67.66 3.14
N VAL A 355 30.15 67.16 3.45
CA VAL A 355 31.35 67.99 3.53
C VAL A 355 31.63 68.68 2.19
N LYS A 356 31.60 67.95 1.06
CA LYS A 356 31.82 68.53 -0.27
C LYS A 356 30.73 69.53 -0.66
N SER A 357 29.48 69.29 -0.26
CA SER A 357 28.38 70.22 -0.44
C SER A 357 28.61 71.50 0.35
N GLN A 358 29.07 71.39 1.60
CA GLN A 358 29.41 72.56 2.41
C GLN A 358 30.58 73.35 1.82
N GLU A 359 31.66 72.68 1.41
CA GLU A 359 32.79 73.32 0.72
C GLU A 359 32.33 74.04 -0.56
N ALA A 360 31.44 73.43 -1.35
CA ALA A 360 30.88 74.05 -2.55
C ALA A 360 30.03 75.28 -2.22
N GLN A 361 29.24 75.25 -1.14
CA GLN A 361 28.48 76.40 -0.67
C GLN A 361 29.41 77.54 -0.20
N ASP A 362 30.47 77.23 0.53
CA ASP A 362 31.44 78.22 1.01
C ASP A 362 32.16 78.89 -0.17
N LEU A 363 32.60 78.11 -1.17
CA LEU A 363 33.17 78.62 -2.42
C LEU A 363 32.18 79.46 -3.20
N GLN A 364 30.91 79.06 -3.23
CA GLN A 364 29.85 79.84 -3.86
C GLN A 364 29.64 81.18 -3.15
N GLN A 365 29.62 81.21 -1.83
CA GLN A 365 29.54 82.45 -1.05
C GLN A 365 30.74 83.36 -1.31
N GLN A 366 31.96 82.79 -1.38
CA GLN A 366 33.16 83.56 -1.72
C GLN A 366 33.06 84.18 -3.12
N ARG A 367 32.63 83.40 -4.12
CA ARG A 367 32.37 83.91 -5.48
C ARG A 367 31.38 85.07 -5.45
N ASP A 368 30.28 84.94 -4.73
CA ASP A 368 29.23 85.96 -4.65
C ASP A 368 29.73 87.24 -3.95
N GLN A 369 30.60 87.12 -2.94
CA GLN A 369 31.28 88.26 -2.32
C GLN A 369 32.20 88.98 -3.32
N TYR A 370 33.03 88.25 -4.08
CA TYR A 370 33.87 88.85 -5.12
C TYR A 370 33.05 89.52 -6.22
N LEU A 371 31.94 88.91 -6.64
CA LEU A 371 31.01 89.50 -7.59
C LEU A 371 30.43 90.81 -7.06
N GLY A 372 30.03 90.85 -5.78
CA GLY A 372 29.56 92.06 -5.11
C GLY A 372 30.61 93.17 -5.08
N HIS A 373 31.86 92.86 -4.72
CA HIS A 373 32.97 93.82 -4.79
C HIS A 373 33.20 94.34 -6.21
N LEU A 374 33.17 93.45 -7.22
CA LEU A 374 33.34 93.85 -8.62
C LEU A 374 32.21 94.78 -9.08
N GLN A 375 30.96 94.49 -8.72
CA GLN A 375 29.82 95.36 -9.00
C GLN A 375 29.98 96.75 -8.35
N GLN A 376 30.47 96.82 -7.11
CA GLN A 376 30.76 98.08 -6.44
C GLN A 376 31.83 98.90 -7.18
N TYR A 377 32.92 98.27 -7.62
CA TYR A 377 33.93 98.93 -8.44
C TYR A 377 33.34 99.44 -9.76
N VAL A 378 32.56 98.62 -10.47
CA VAL A 378 31.92 99.01 -11.73
C VAL A 378 30.99 100.22 -11.52
N ALA A 379 30.19 100.22 -10.46
CA ALA A 379 29.31 101.34 -10.12
C ALA A 379 30.10 102.63 -9.82
N ALA A 380 31.19 102.53 -9.04
CA ALA A 380 32.06 103.67 -8.74
C ALA A 380 32.72 104.25 -10.01
N TYR A 381 33.19 103.39 -10.92
CA TYR A 381 33.73 103.82 -12.21
C TYR A 381 32.67 104.50 -13.10
N GLN A 382 31.44 103.98 -13.12
CA GLN A 382 30.32 104.61 -13.83
C GLN A 382 29.97 105.99 -13.26
N GLN A 383 29.96 106.13 -11.92
CA GLN A 383 29.77 107.43 -11.27
C GLN A 383 30.87 108.43 -11.64
N LEU A 384 32.14 108.02 -11.55
CA LEU A 384 33.26 108.86 -11.95
C LEU A 384 33.19 109.28 -13.43
N ALA A 385 32.76 108.37 -14.31
CA ALA A 385 32.54 108.69 -15.72
C ALA A 385 31.45 109.76 -15.89
N ALA A 386 30.32 109.62 -15.19
CA ALA A 386 29.23 110.59 -15.22
C ALA A 386 29.66 111.97 -14.67
N GLU A 387 30.44 112.01 -13.59
CA GLU A 387 31.01 113.23 -13.04
C GLU A 387 31.98 113.91 -14.03
N LYS A 388 32.84 113.13 -14.69
CA LYS A 388 33.73 113.65 -15.75
C LYS A 388 32.96 114.24 -16.92
N GLU A 389 31.87 113.59 -17.35
CA GLU A 389 30.99 114.12 -18.39
C GLU A 389 30.32 115.43 -17.96
N LEU A 390 29.88 115.53 -16.71
CA LEU A 390 29.28 116.75 -16.17
C LEU A 390 30.29 117.90 -16.11
N LEU A 391 31.50 117.63 -15.62
CA LEU A 391 32.58 118.61 -15.56
C LEU A 391 32.98 119.07 -16.97
N HIS A 392 33.05 118.14 -17.93
CA HIS A 392 33.31 118.48 -19.33
C HIS A 392 32.22 119.41 -19.90
N LYS A 393 30.94 119.13 -19.63
CA LYS A 393 29.82 120.02 -20.01
C LYS A 393 29.97 121.41 -19.38
N GLN A 394 30.34 121.48 -18.11
CA GLN A 394 30.55 122.76 -17.42
C GLN A 394 31.73 123.55 -18.00
N MET A 395 32.84 122.87 -18.30
CA MET A 395 34.00 123.49 -18.96
C MET A 395 33.63 124.05 -20.33
N VAL A 396 32.88 123.31 -21.15
CA VAL A 396 32.41 123.79 -22.46
C VAL A 396 31.54 125.04 -22.32
N LEU A 397 30.62 125.06 -21.33
CA LEU A 397 29.81 126.24 -21.04
C LEU A 397 30.67 127.45 -20.63
N GLN A 398 31.69 127.22 -19.78
CA GLN A 398 32.61 128.27 -19.37
C GLN A 398 33.45 128.80 -20.54
N THR A 399 33.91 127.93 -21.44
CA THR A 399 34.61 128.35 -22.67
C THR A 399 33.71 129.22 -23.54
N GLN A 400 32.45 128.84 -23.73
CA GLN A 400 31.48 129.65 -24.48
C GLN A 400 31.26 131.04 -23.86
N LEU A 401 31.18 131.13 -22.53
CA LEU A 401 31.08 132.41 -21.81
C LEU A 401 32.33 133.28 -21.98
N VAL A 402 33.53 132.67 -21.94
CA VAL A 402 34.79 133.38 -22.18
C VAL A 402 34.85 133.90 -23.62
N ASP A 403 34.46 133.10 -24.60
CA ASP A 403 34.41 133.50 -26.01
C ASP A 403 33.43 134.68 -26.22
N GLN A 404 32.27 134.66 -25.53
CA GLN A 404 31.33 135.79 -25.54
C GLN A 404 31.95 137.07 -24.96
N LEU A 405 32.57 136.99 -23.78
CA LEU A 405 33.26 138.14 -23.16
C LEU A 405 34.41 138.67 -24.02
N GLN A 406 35.18 137.79 -24.67
CA GLN A 406 36.24 138.21 -25.60
C GLN A 406 35.67 138.91 -26.82
N HIS A 407 34.53 138.44 -27.34
CA HIS A 407 33.83 139.10 -28.43
C HIS A 407 33.32 140.48 -28.01
N GLU A 408 32.75 140.61 -26.81
CA GLU A 408 32.33 141.89 -26.23
C GLU A 408 33.52 142.83 -26.01
N ASP A 409 34.66 142.37 -25.48
CA ASP A 409 35.88 143.19 -25.31
C ASP A 409 36.44 143.64 -26.67
N MET A 410 36.46 142.76 -27.67
CA MET A 410 36.84 143.13 -29.04
C MET A 410 35.90 144.18 -29.62
N GLN A 411 34.58 144.02 -29.48
CA GLN A 411 33.61 145.02 -29.93
C GLN A 411 33.82 146.36 -29.20
N GLY A 412 34.06 146.35 -27.90
CA GLY A 412 34.38 147.54 -27.10
C GLY A 412 35.66 148.23 -27.57
N ARG A 413 36.74 147.49 -27.81
CA ARG A 413 38.00 148.03 -28.36
C ARG A 413 37.79 148.65 -29.74
N MET A 414 37.05 147.98 -30.62
CA MET A 414 36.73 148.50 -31.95
C MET A 414 35.94 149.81 -31.86
N ALA A 415 34.96 149.92 -30.95
CA ALA A 415 34.20 151.15 -30.71
C ALA A 415 35.07 152.31 -30.18
N VAL A 416 36.06 152.00 -29.32
CA VAL A 416 37.04 152.99 -28.85
C VAL A 416 37.97 153.43 -29.99
N GLU A 417 38.41 152.51 -30.85
CA GLU A 417 39.22 152.85 -32.02
C GLU A 417 38.47 153.72 -33.03
N THR A 418 37.19 153.44 -33.29
CA THR A 418 36.36 154.29 -34.15
C THR A 418 36.17 155.68 -33.54
N ALA A 419 35.88 155.78 -32.24
CA ALA A 419 35.79 157.07 -31.56
C ALA A 419 37.12 157.86 -31.61
N ARG A 420 38.26 157.15 -31.54
CA ARG A 420 39.60 157.76 -31.69
C ARG A 420 39.84 158.29 -33.10
N GLN A 421 39.39 157.57 -34.14
CA GLN A 421 39.46 158.02 -35.52
C GLN A 421 38.59 159.26 -35.75
N GLU A 422 37.35 159.25 -35.27
CA GLU A 422 36.44 160.42 -35.35
C GLU A 422 37.03 161.65 -34.65
N LEU A 423 37.70 161.47 -33.51
CA LEU A 423 38.40 162.56 -32.81
C LEU A 423 39.56 163.13 -33.64
N GLN A 424 40.34 162.29 -34.32
CA GLN A 424 41.40 162.77 -35.21
C GLN A 424 40.85 163.56 -36.40
N GLU A 425 39.73 163.12 -36.97
CA GLU A 425 39.04 163.87 -38.03
C GLU A 425 38.50 165.21 -37.52
N ALA A 426 37.97 165.26 -36.29
CA ALA A 426 37.51 166.49 -35.65
C ALA A 426 38.67 167.46 -35.37
N GLN A 427 39.83 166.95 -34.94
CA GLN A 427 41.05 167.73 -34.74
C GLN A 427 41.54 168.36 -36.06
N GLY A 428 41.51 167.62 -37.17
CA GLY A 428 41.86 168.17 -38.49
C GLY A 428 40.93 169.30 -38.97
N ARG A 429 39.63 169.21 -38.64
CA ARG A 429 38.66 170.29 -38.93
C ARG A 429 38.90 171.55 -38.11
N LEU A 430 39.34 171.39 -36.86
CA LEU A 430 39.63 172.52 -35.95
C LEU A 430 40.87 173.30 -36.38
N GLU A 431 41.92 172.62 -36.85
CA GLU A 431 43.15 173.27 -37.33
C GLU A 431 42.92 174.12 -38.59
N ALA A 432 42.04 173.66 -39.49
CA ALA A 432 41.62 174.43 -40.67
C ALA A 432 40.87 175.72 -40.28
N ALA A 433 40.01 175.66 -39.25
CA ALA A 433 39.30 176.83 -38.72
C ALA A 433 40.25 177.84 -38.04
N ASN A 434 41.33 177.37 -37.42
CA ASN A 434 42.30 178.22 -36.71
C ASN A 434 43.19 179.03 -37.66
N GLN A 435 43.55 178.49 -38.83
CA GLN A 435 44.31 179.22 -39.85
C GLN A 435 43.50 180.36 -40.48
N HIS A 436 42.18 180.17 -40.62
CA HIS A 436 41.27 181.20 -41.15
C HIS A 436 41.08 182.36 -40.15
N ASN A 437 41.08 182.07 -38.85
CA ASN A 437 40.96 183.08 -37.78
C ASN A 437 42.18 184.01 -37.67
N GLN A 438 43.38 183.56 -38.05
CA GLN A 438 44.59 184.40 -38.01
C GLN A 438 44.65 185.46 -39.13
N GLN A 439 43.88 185.32 -40.21
CA GLN A 439 43.86 186.28 -41.34
C GLN A 439 42.90 187.46 -41.15
N LEU A 440 41.94 187.39 -40.23
CA LEU A 440 40.91 188.41 -40.01
C LEU A 440 41.17 189.34 -38.79
N GLN A 441 42.26 189.12 -38.03
CA GLN A 441 42.53 189.82 -36.75
C GLN A 441 43.48 191.04 -36.82
N ALA A 442 43.67 191.70 -37.98
CA ALA A 442 44.48 192.93 -38.12
C ALA A 442 43.68 194.22 -38.43
N GLN A 443 42.35 194.25 -38.24
CA GLN A 443 41.54 195.48 -38.35
C GLN A 443 40.44 195.55 -37.25
N LEU A 444 40.73 196.31 -36.17
CA LEU A 444 39.82 197.02 -35.24
C LEU A 444 38.79 196.23 -34.39
N THR A 445 38.16 196.69 -33.28
CA THR A 445 38.42 197.50 -32.06
C THR A 445 37.08 197.50 -31.25
N LEU A 446 37.11 197.59 -29.89
CA LEU A 446 36.04 197.91 -28.88
C LEU A 446 35.14 196.83 -28.20
N MET A 447 35.20 196.83 -26.86
CA MET A 447 34.17 196.64 -25.78
C MET A 447 33.51 195.28 -25.42
N ALA A 448 33.67 194.96 -24.12
CA ALA A 448 32.70 194.57 -23.07
C ALA A 448 31.93 193.22 -23.04
N VAL A 449 32.21 192.43 -21.97
CA VAL A 449 31.36 191.74 -20.93
C VAL A 449 30.08 190.95 -21.39
N PRO A 450 29.48 190.11 -20.51
CA PRO A 450 29.63 188.67 -20.25
C PRO A 450 28.39 187.85 -20.71
N GLY A 451 28.25 186.58 -20.32
CA GLY A 451 26.96 185.89 -20.41
C GLY A 451 26.97 184.42 -19.97
N GLU A 452 26.31 184.14 -18.86
CA GLU A 452 25.86 182.81 -18.39
C GLU A 452 24.58 182.34 -19.12
N GLY A 453 24.26 181.05 -19.00
CA GLY A 453 22.93 180.44 -19.19
C GLY A 453 23.01 178.95 -19.53
N THR A 454 22.68 178.03 -18.60
CA THR A 454 21.38 177.31 -18.40
C THR A 454 21.12 176.20 -19.45
N GLU A 455 20.50 175.03 -19.21
CA GLU A 455 19.90 174.28 -18.10
C GLU A 455 19.26 173.00 -18.72
N LEU A 456 18.71 172.10 -17.89
CA LEU A 456 17.62 171.12 -18.10
C LEU A 456 17.97 169.62 -18.06
N ASP A 457 17.82 169.04 -16.87
CA ASP A 457 16.81 168.04 -16.41
C ASP A 457 16.22 166.99 -17.37
N ILE A 458 16.03 165.77 -16.84
CA ILE A 458 14.72 165.17 -16.50
C ILE A 458 14.95 163.84 -15.74
N GLU A 459 14.35 163.73 -14.55
CA GLU A 459 14.06 162.50 -13.80
C GLU A 459 12.79 161.82 -14.35
N ASP A 460 12.67 160.48 -14.27
CA ASP A 460 11.65 159.81 -13.43
C ASP A 460 11.48 158.31 -13.73
N GLU A 461 10.87 157.65 -12.72
CA GLU A 461 10.54 156.24 -12.48
C GLU A 461 9.95 155.41 -13.64
N ASP A 462 9.99 154.07 -13.48
CA ASP A 462 8.73 153.30 -13.42
C ASP A 462 8.85 151.85 -12.90
N LYS A 463 7.73 151.38 -12.33
CA LYS A 463 7.44 150.00 -11.86
C LYS A 463 6.66 149.20 -12.92
N ALA A 464 6.65 147.86 -12.71
CA ALA A 464 5.51 146.91 -12.88
C ALA A 464 5.45 145.94 -14.08
N GLY A 465 4.95 144.72 -13.76
CA GLY A 465 4.32 143.71 -14.64
C GLY A 465 5.18 142.47 -14.95
N GLU A 466 4.77 141.19 -14.87
CA GLU A 466 3.49 140.53 -14.57
C GLU A 466 3.74 139.00 -14.33
N ALA A 467 2.81 138.29 -13.68
CA ALA A 467 2.87 136.89 -13.20
C ALA A 467 2.34 135.85 -14.24
N PRO A 468 2.09 134.52 -13.97
CA PRO A 468 1.30 133.98 -12.84
C PRO A 468 1.84 132.71 -12.13
N ARG A 469 1.36 132.52 -10.88
CA ARG A 469 1.45 131.28 -10.07
C ARG A 469 0.25 130.33 -10.39
N PRO A 470 0.09 129.14 -9.76
CA PRO A 470 -0.35 129.06 -8.35
C PRO A 470 0.33 127.99 -7.48
N LYS A 471 0.29 128.27 -6.17
CA LYS A 471 0.32 127.33 -5.03
C LYS A 471 -1.13 127.14 -4.53
N LEU A 472 -1.32 126.17 -3.61
CA LEU A 472 -2.50 125.83 -2.78
C LEU A 472 -3.31 124.67 -3.41
N SER A 473 -3.76 123.63 -2.71
CA SER A 473 -3.96 123.38 -1.27
C SER A 473 -4.30 121.89 -1.08
N VAL A 474 -3.88 121.27 0.02
CA VAL A 474 -4.63 120.17 0.68
C VAL A 474 -5.79 120.87 1.39
N PRO A 475 -7.07 120.46 1.26
CA PRO A 475 -7.62 119.42 2.14
C PRO A 475 -8.87 118.60 1.66
N GLU A 476 -9.04 117.47 2.35
CA GLU A 476 -10.30 116.85 2.79
C GLU A 476 -11.25 116.13 1.82
N GLU A 477 -11.76 115.04 2.39
CA GLU A 477 -12.59 113.96 1.87
C GLU A 477 -13.98 114.42 1.37
N LEU A 478 -14.42 113.82 0.26
CA LEU A 478 -15.81 113.39 0.00
C LEU A 478 -15.69 112.06 -0.76
N ASP A 479 -15.92 110.91 -0.15
CA ASP A 479 -17.25 110.36 0.15
C ASP A 479 -18.25 110.59 -0.99
N SER A 480 -18.00 109.95 -2.13
CA SER A 480 -19.07 109.58 -3.06
C SER A 480 -19.30 108.07 -2.99
N ARG A 481 -20.57 107.69 -2.82
CA ARG A 481 -21.02 106.29 -2.89
C ARG A 481 -20.53 105.60 -4.18
N GLU A 482 -20.31 106.36 -5.25
CA GLU A 482 -19.84 105.86 -6.54
C GLU A 482 -18.35 105.48 -6.54
N ALA A 483 -17.45 106.25 -5.91
CA ALA A 483 -16.02 105.90 -5.85
C ALA A 483 -15.75 104.66 -4.97
N VAL A 484 -16.51 104.50 -3.88
CA VAL A 484 -16.45 103.30 -3.03
C VAL A 484 -17.04 102.10 -3.76
N VAL A 485 -18.11 102.29 -4.55
CA VAL A 485 -18.71 101.24 -5.40
C VAL A 485 -17.79 100.87 -6.57
N GLU A 486 -17.06 101.79 -7.20
CA GLU A 486 -16.04 101.48 -8.21
C GLU A 486 -14.85 100.69 -7.64
N PHE A 487 -14.42 101.02 -6.43
CA PHE A 487 -13.39 100.26 -5.72
C PHE A 487 -13.88 98.85 -5.37
N PHE A 488 -15.10 98.70 -4.85
CA PHE A 488 -15.66 97.37 -4.58
C PHE A 488 -15.97 96.57 -5.84
N ASN A 489 -16.43 97.21 -6.92
CA ASN A 489 -16.69 96.56 -8.21
C ASN A 489 -15.40 96.11 -8.91
N SER A 490 -14.32 96.91 -8.82
CA SER A 490 -13.01 96.51 -9.34
C SER A 490 -12.35 95.41 -8.50
N ALA A 491 -12.51 95.45 -7.16
CA ALA A 491 -12.08 94.37 -6.28
C ALA A 491 -12.89 93.07 -6.50
N LEU A 492 -14.21 93.17 -6.73
CA LEU A 492 -15.07 92.04 -7.11
C LEU A 492 -14.69 91.47 -8.48
N ALA A 493 -14.45 92.30 -9.48
CA ALA A 493 -14.02 91.87 -10.80
C ALA A 493 -12.66 91.15 -10.74
N SER A 494 -11.71 91.67 -9.96
CA SER A 494 -10.41 91.03 -9.73
C SER A 494 -10.53 89.70 -8.98
N ALA A 495 -11.43 89.61 -7.99
CA ALA A 495 -11.69 88.36 -7.27
C ALA A 495 -12.41 87.31 -8.14
N GLU A 496 -13.33 87.72 -9.01
CA GLU A 496 -13.99 86.85 -10.00
C GLU A 496 -13.02 86.34 -11.06
N GLU A 497 -12.06 87.17 -11.49
CA GLU A 497 -11.01 86.80 -12.44
C GLU A 497 -10.04 85.76 -11.85
N GLU A 498 -9.62 85.94 -10.60
CA GLU A 498 -8.81 84.94 -9.88
C GLU A 498 -9.61 83.65 -9.60
N GLN A 499 -10.91 83.74 -9.30
CA GLN A 499 -11.78 82.55 -9.19
C GLN A 499 -11.91 81.81 -10.54
N ALA A 500 -11.99 82.54 -11.66
CA ALA A 500 -12.03 81.96 -13.01
C ALA A 500 -10.68 81.34 -13.40
N ARG A 501 -9.57 81.91 -12.96
CA ARG A 501 -8.21 81.37 -13.14
C ARG A 501 -8.02 80.06 -12.39
N LEU A 502 -8.36 80.01 -11.10
CA LEU A 502 -8.28 78.78 -10.30
C LEU A 502 -9.21 77.68 -10.83
N ARG A 503 -10.40 78.04 -11.34
CA ARG A 503 -11.30 77.07 -12.01
C ARG A 503 -10.70 76.50 -13.30
N ARG A 504 -9.92 77.27 -14.06
CA ARG A 504 -9.20 76.79 -15.24
C ARG A 504 -8.07 75.84 -14.84
N GLU A 505 -7.29 76.19 -13.82
CA GLU A 505 -6.22 75.34 -13.30
C GLU A 505 -6.75 74.01 -12.75
N LEU A 506 -7.88 74.03 -12.03
CA LEU A 506 -8.55 72.81 -11.54
C LEU A 506 -9.06 71.92 -12.69
N LYS A 507 -9.59 72.50 -13.77
CA LYS A 507 -10.02 71.74 -14.96
C LYS A 507 -8.82 71.11 -15.66
N GLU A 508 -7.70 71.83 -15.76
CA GLU A 508 -6.48 71.31 -16.36
C GLU A 508 -5.87 70.17 -15.51
N GLN A 509 -5.85 70.33 -14.19
CA GLN A 509 -5.40 69.28 -13.27
C GLN A 509 -6.30 68.03 -13.36
N LYS A 510 -7.64 68.20 -13.40
CA LYS A 510 -8.58 67.08 -13.62
C LYS A 510 -8.35 66.37 -14.95
N LEU A 511 -8.06 67.10 -16.02
CA LEU A 511 -7.77 66.54 -17.33
C LEU A 511 -6.43 65.78 -17.34
N ARG A 512 -5.42 66.25 -16.59
CA ARG A 512 -4.15 65.52 -16.36
C ARG A 512 -4.39 64.23 -15.57
N CYS A 513 -5.20 64.28 -14.52
CA CYS A 513 -5.58 63.08 -13.75
C CYS A 513 -6.40 62.08 -14.56
N GLN A 514 -7.32 62.53 -15.43
CA GLN A 514 -8.06 61.64 -16.34
C GLN A 514 -7.15 60.97 -17.37
N ARG A 515 -6.17 61.68 -17.94
CA ARG A 515 -5.18 61.08 -18.84
C ARG A 515 -4.33 60.03 -18.13
N LEU A 516 -3.95 60.28 -16.88
CA LEU A 516 -3.25 59.30 -16.05
C LEU A 516 -4.15 58.10 -15.69
N ALA A 517 -5.45 58.30 -15.46
CA ALA A 517 -6.40 57.21 -15.22
C ALA A 517 -6.64 56.34 -16.47
N HIS A 518 -6.63 56.92 -17.67
CA HIS A 518 -6.71 56.18 -18.94
C HIS A 518 -5.45 55.38 -19.26
N LEU A 519 -4.28 55.75 -18.71
CA LEU A 519 -3.03 55.00 -18.84
C LEU A 519 -2.92 53.82 -17.85
N VAL A 520 -3.78 53.75 -16.84
CA VAL A 520 -3.67 52.79 -15.72
C VAL A 520 -4.83 51.77 -15.67
N ALA A 521 -5.81 51.82 -16.59
CA ALA A 521 -6.86 50.80 -16.66
C ALA A 521 -6.54 49.70 -17.70
N PRO A 522 -6.39 48.42 -17.30
CA PRO A 522 -6.24 47.31 -18.24
C PRO A 522 -7.59 46.94 -18.85
N ALA A 523 -7.58 46.62 -20.15
CA ALA A 523 -8.72 46.11 -20.90
C ALA A 523 -9.10 44.71 -20.40
N GLN A 524 -10.16 44.65 -19.58
CA GLN A 524 -11.08 43.51 -19.55
C GLN A 524 -12.40 43.94 -20.20
N ASP A 525 -12.94 43.00 -20.97
CA ASP A 525 -14.26 42.95 -21.61
C ASP A 525 -14.53 43.78 -22.87
N GLY A 526 -14.72 43.05 -23.97
CA GLY A 526 -15.57 43.53 -25.06
C GLY A 526 -15.46 42.84 -26.42
N VAL A 527 -16.10 41.67 -26.55
CA VAL A 527 -16.81 41.20 -27.76
C VAL A 527 -16.00 40.44 -28.84
N GLU A 528 -15.95 39.11 -28.70
CA GLU A 528 -15.95 38.18 -29.84
C GLU A 528 -17.41 38.02 -30.32
N LYS A 529 -17.69 38.41 -31.57
CA LYS A 529 -18.83 37.93 -32.33
C LYS A 529 -18.47 37.80 -33.81
N GLU A 530 -18.52 36.54 -34.27
CA GLU A 530 -18.81 36.05 -35.62
C GLU A 530 -17.85 36.35 -36.78
N ALA A 531 -17.43 35.24 -37.40
CA ALA A 531 -16.78 35.12 -38.71
C ALA A 531 -17.65 35.69 -39.86
N PRO A 532 -17.11 35.94 -41.08
CA PRO A 532 -16.90 34.84 -42.02
C PRO A 532 -15.66 34.97 -42.93
N ALA A 533 -15.22 33.83 -43.45
CA ALA A 533 -14.24 33.67 -44.52
C ALA A 533 -14.95 33.55 -45.92
N PRO A 534 -14.27 33.21 -47.02
CA PRO A 534 -13.88 34.14 -48.08
C PRO A 534 -14.42 33.75 -49.48
N GLY A 535 -14.21 34.61 -50.49
CA GLY A 535 -14.12 34.11 -51.86
C GLY A 535 -14.43 35.11 -52.98
N THR A 536 -13.56 35.03 -54.00
CA THR A 536 -13.87 35.03 -55.45
C THR A 536 -13.56 36.32 -56.24
N GLU A 537 -12.47 36.20 -57.02
CA GLU A 537 -12.23 36.65 -58.41
C GLU A 537 -12.23 38.15 -58.78
N GLY A 538 -11.21 38.54 -59.56
CA GLY A 538 -11.34 39.66 -60.50
C GLY A 538 -10.12 40.56 -60.68
N ASP A 539 -9.18 40.10 -61.51
CA ASP A 539 -8.59 40.87 -62.62
C ASP A 539 -7.52 41.99 -62.41
N SER A 540 -6.42 41.78 -63.16
CA SER A 540 -5.62 42.74 -63.94
C SER A 540 -4.58 43.72 -63.32
N VAL A 541 -3.31 43.39 -63.63
CA VAL A 541 -2.25 44.21 -64.27
C VAL A 541 -1.50 45.30 -63.46
N SER A 542 -0.26 44.99 -63.03
CA SER A 542 1.02 45.64 -63.44
C SER A 542 2.17 45.34 -62.45
N ALA A 543 3.31 44.88 -62.98
CA ALA A 543 4.60 44.75 -62.29
C ALA A 543 5.37 46.11 -62.28
N PRO A 544 6.64 46.24 -61.81
CA PRO A 544 7.46 45.41 -60.90
C PRO A 544 8.12 46.24 -59.76
N GLY A 545 8.57 45.60 -58.67
CA GLY A 545 9.57 46.20 -57.79
C GLY A 545 9.52 45.76 -56.32
N THR A 546 10.39 44.82 -55.98
CA THR A 546 11.13 44.71 -54.70
C THR A 546 10.40 45.10 -53.41
N GLY A 547 9.93 44.11 -52.65
CA GLY A 547 9.52 44.30 -51.26
C GLY A 547 9.10 42.97 -50.63
N GLY A 548 9.70 42.60 -49.51
CA GLY A 548 9.60 41.29 -48.90
C GLY A 548 8.18 40.81 -48.59
N ASP A 549 7.98 39.52 -48.79
CA ASP A 549 6.84 38.73 -48.32
C ASP A 549 6.82 38.73 -46.79
N SER A 550 6.31 39.82 -46.22
CA SER A 550 6.08 39.96 -44.79
C SER A 550 4.59 39.74 -44.55
N VAL A 551 4.27 38.55 -44.07
CA VAL A 551 2.98 38.24 -43.44
C VAL A 551 2.61 39.42 -42.53
N PRO A 552 1.39 39.99 -42.63
CA PRO A 552 1.00 41.14 -41.84
C PRO A 552 1.24 40.85 -40.36
N VAL A 553 2.01 41.71 -39.69
CA VAL A 553 2.44 41.54 -38.29
C VAL A 553 1.24 41.22 -37.37
N GLU A 554 0.08 41.77 -37.69
CA GLU A 554 -1.19 41.54 -37.00
C GLU A 554 -1.68 40.08 -37.09
N THR A 555 -1.54 39.44 -38.25
CA THR A 555 -1.89 38.02 -38.43
C THR A 555 -0.90 37.09 -37.73
N HIS A 556 0.38 37.46 -37.71
CA HIS A 556 1.40 36.72 -36.96
C HIS A 556 1.18 36.86 -35.44
N GLN A 557 0.83 38.04 -34.96
CA GLN A 557 0.45 38.27 -33.56
C GLN A 557 -0.83 37.53 -33.16
N ALA A 558 -1.87 37.54 -34.00
CA ALA A 558 -3.10 36.80 -33.73
C ALA A 558 -2.85 35.28 -33.66
N LEU A 559 -2.01 34.75 -34.56
CA LEU A 559 -1.61 33.35 -34.55
C LEU A 559 -0.75 33.01 -33.32
N GLN A 560 0.17 33.89 -32.93
CA GLN A 560 0.98 33.74 -31.73
C GLN A 560 0.10 33.67 -30.48
N VAL A 561 -0.88 34.56 -30.33
CA VAL A 561 -1.81 34.56 -29.19
C VAL A 561 -2.69 33.29 -29.17
N ALA A 562 -3.14 32.81 -30.33
CA ALA A 562 -3.88 31.56 -30.43
C ALA A 562 -3.02 30.35 -30.06
N MET A 563 -1.75 30.35 -30.48
CA MET A 563 -0.77 29.33 -30.10
C MET A 563 -0.45 29.35 -28.61
N ASP A 564 -0.27 30.53 -28.02
CA ASP A 564 -0.01 30.68 -26.59
C ASP A 564 -1.21 30.20 -25.76
N LYS A 565 -2.45 30.51 -26.18
CA LYS A 565 -3.68 29.98 -25.56
C LYS A 565 -3.78 28.45 -25.69
N LEU A 566 -3.44 27.89 -26.85
CA LEU A 566 -3.44 26.44 -27.06
C LEU A 566 -2.37 25.76 -26.21
N GLN A 567 -1.18 26.35 -26.13
CA GLN A 567 -0.09 25.86 -25.29
C GLN A 567 -0.45 25.92 -23.81
N GLY A 568 -1.11 27.00 -23.36
CA GLY A 568 -1.65 27.11 -22.00
C GLY A 568 -2.64 25.99 -21.70
N ARG A 569 -3.66 25.80 -22.55
CA ARG A 569 -4.65 24.73 -22.39
C ARG A 569 -4.04 23.32 -22.44
N PHE A 570 -3.04 23.11 -23.30
CA PHE A 570 -2.36 21.82 -23.37
C PHE A 570 -1.57 21.55 -22.08
N THR A 571 -0.93 22.56 -21.53
CA THR A 571 -0.18 22.46 -20.27
C THR A 571 -1.13 22.20 -19.09
N GLU A 572 -2.25 22.91 -19.02
CA GLU A 572 -3.31 22.68 -18.02
C GLU A 572 -3.87 21.25 -18.11
N LEU A 573 -4.21 20.79 -19.31
CA LEU A 573 -4.77 19.45 -19.52
C LEU A 573 -3.74 18.34 -19.22
N MET A 574 -2.47 18.58 -19.53
CA MET A 574 -1.40 17.67 -19.13
C MET A 574 -1.22 17.63 -17.62
N GLN A 575 -1.33 18.77 -16.93
CA GLN A 575 -1.29 18.83 -15.47
C GLN A 575 -2.49 18.09 -14.86
N GLU A 576 -3.72 18.34 -15.33
CA GLU A 576 -4.92 17.62 -14.90
C GLU A 576 -4.79 16.11 -15.12
N LYS A 577 -4.17 15.68 -16.23
CA LYS A 577 -3.93 14.25 -16.49
C LYS A 577 -2.95 13.65 -15.49
N VAL A 578 -1.92 14.39 -15.09
CA VAL A 578 -0.97 13.95 -14.04
C VAL A 578 -1.69 13.84 -12.71
N ASP A 579 -2.43 14.88 -12.30
CA ASP A 579 -3.18 14.89 -11.04
C ASP A 579 -4.23 13.76 -10.99
N LEU A 580 -4.93 13.51 -12.10
CA LEU A 580 -5.85 12.38 -12.23
C LEU A 580 -5.13 11.03 -12.14
N LYS A 581 -3.93 10.91 -12.70
CA LYS A 581 -3.15 9.69 -12.62
C LYS A 581 -2.69 9.42 -11.18
N GLU A 582 -2.22 10.44 -10.46
CA GLU A 582 -1.90 10.34 -9.04
C GLU A 582 -3.14 9.94 -8.22
N ARG A 583 -4.30 10.52 -8.52
CA ARG A 583 -5.58 10.17 -7.88
C ARG A 583 -5.97 8.70 -8.12
N VAL A 584 -5.73 8.18 -9.31
CA VAL A 584 -5.97 6.77 -9.65
C VAL A 584 -5.01 5.87 -8.89
N GLU A 585 -3.72 6.19 -8.86
CA GLU A 585 -2.71 5.44 -8.11
C GLU A 585 -3.03 5.42 -6.60
N GLU A 586 -3.49 6.54 -6.02
CA GLU A 586 -3.98 6.60 -4.63
C GLU A 586 -5.21 5.71 -4.39
N LEU A 587 -6.16 5.70 -5.33
CA LEU A 587 -7.36 4.87 -5.22
C LEU A 587 -7.04 3.38 -5.36
N GLU A 588 -6.12 3.01 -6.25
CA GLU A 588 -5.62 1.64 -6.39
C GLU A 588 -4.96 1.17 -5.10
N HIS A 589 -4.13 2.00 -4.49
CA HIS A 589 -3.53 1.69 -3.18
C HIS A 589 -4.59 1.48 -2.09
N ARG A 590 -5.62 2.34 -2.03
CA ARG A 590 -6.75 2.15 -1.10
C ARG A 590 -7.54 0.88 -1.38
N CYS A 591 -7.77 0.53 -2.65
CA CYS A 591 -8.44 -0.72 -3.01
C CYS A 591 -7.62 -1.94 -2.55
N ILE A 592 -6.30 -1.91 -2.70
CA ILE A 592 -5.41 -2.96 -2.19
C ILE A 592 -5.51 -3.07 -0.66
N GLN A 593 -5.48 -1.96 0.06
CA GLN A 593 -5.65 -1.97 1.52
C GLN A 593 -7.01 -2.55 1.95
N LEU A 594 -8.10 -2.07 1.36
CA LEU A 594 -9.45 -2.57 1.65
C LEU A 594 -9.60 -4.06 1.31
N SER A 595 -8.93 -4.54 0.26
CA SER A 595 -8.90 -5.96 -0.06
C SER A 595 -8.19 -6.77 1.03
N GLY A 596 -7.03 -6.31 1.52
CA GLY A 596 -6.34 -6.94 2.64
C GLY A 596 -7.14 -6.91 3.94
N GLU A 597 -7.83 -5.81 4.25
CA GLU A 597 -8.75 -5.72 5.39
C GLU A 597 -9.92 -6.72 5.24
N THR A 598 -10.49 -6.83 4.04
CA THR A 598 -11.56 -7.81 3.75
C THR A 598 -11.08 -9.24 3.93
N ASP A 599 -9.86 -9.56 3.50
CA ASP A 599 -9.25 -10.87 3.69
C ASP A 599 -9.06 -11.19 5.19
N THR A 600 -8.60 -10.23 5.99
CA THR A 600 -8.47 -10.42 7.44
C THR A 600 -9.84 -10.61 8.14
N ILE A 601 -10.88 -9.91 7.69
CA ILE A 601 -12.25 -10.14 8.16
C ILE A 601 -12.69 -11.56 7.78
N GLY A 602 -12.37 -12.03 6.58
CA GLY A 602 -12.60 -13.40 6.13
C GLY A 602 -11.93 -14.45 7.02
N GLU A 603 -10.66 -14.23 7.39
CA GLU A 603 -9.92 -15.08 8.34
C GLU A 603 -10.60 -15.11 9.72
N TYR A 604 -11.04 -13.97 10.23
CA TYR A 604 -11.75 -13.89 11.50
C TYR A 604 -13.07 -14.66 11.47
N ILE A 605 -13.84 -14.55 10.38
CA ILE A 605 -15.07 -15.33 10.18
C ILE A 605 -14.77 -16.83 10.17
N ALA A 606 -13.71 -17.27 9.46
CA ALA A 606 -13.32 -18.67 9.42
C ALA A 606 -12.89 -19.20 10.79
N LEU A 607 -12.11 -18.41 11.55
CA LEU A 607 -11.74 -18.74 12.93
C LEU A 607 -12.96 -18.85 13.83
N TYR A 608 -13.90 -17.91 13.74
CA TYR A 608 -15.14 -17.95 14.52
C TYR A 608 -16.00 -19.17 14.17
N GLN A 609 -16.10 -19.51 12.89
CA GLN A 609 -16.82 -20.71 12.44
C GLN A 609 -16.18 -22.00 12.97
N SER A 610 -14.85 -22.10 12.92
CA SER A 610 -14.08 -23.22 13.49
C SER A 610 -14.28 -23.33 14.99
N GLN A 611 -14.14 -22.22 15.73
CA GLN A 611 -14.37 -22.19 17.17
C GLN A 611 -15.79 -22.60 17.54
N ARG A 612 -16.79 -22.15 16.76
CA ARG A 612 -18.19 -22.54 16.94
C ARG A 612 -18.43 -24.03 16.65
N ALA A 613 -17.74 -24.61 15.67
CA ALA A 613 -17.81 -26.04 15.37
C ALA A 613 -17.23 -26.88 16.52
N VAL A 614 -16.06 -26.50 17.05
CA VAL A 614 -15.44 -27.16 18.20
C VAL A 614 -16.34 -27.09 19.44
N LEU A 615 -16.95 -25.93 19.71
CA LEU A 615 -17.91 -25.78 20.82
C LEU A 615 -19.13 -26.69 20.65
N LYS A 616 -19.69 -26.78 19.43
CA LYS A 616 -20.81 -27.69 19.14
C LYS A 616 -20.41 -29.15 19.33
N GLU A 617 -19.22 -29.54 18.90
CA GLU A 617 -18.71 -30.90 19.03
C GLU A 617 -18.54 -31.29 20.50
N ARG A 618 -17.91 -30.42 21.30
CA ARG A 618 -17.78 -30.62 22.75
C ARG A 618 -19.14 -30.70 23.45
N HIS A 619 -20.13 -29.93 22.99
CA HIS A 619 -21.49 -30.03 23.50
C HIS A 619 -22.15 -31.36 23.11
N ARG A 620 -21.97 -31.83 21.88
CA ARG A 620 -22.43 -33.15 21.42
C ARG A 620 -21.83 -34.28 22.27
N GLU A 621 -20.52 -34.26 22.51
CA GLU A 621 -19.83 -35.24 23.36
C GLU A 621 -20.38 -35.25 24.79
N LYS A 622 -20.65 -34.06 25.37
CA LYS A 622 -21.28 -33.94 26.69
C LYS A 622 -22.70 -34.52 26.70
N GLU A 623 -23.51 -34.22 25.68
CA GLU A 623 -24.86 -34.77 25.54
C GLU A 623 -24.85 -36.29 25.39
N GLU A 624 -23.90 -36.83 24.62
CA GLU A 624 -23.70 -38.26 24.46
C GLU A 624 -23.27 -38.93 25.75
N TYR A 625 -22.35 -38.31 26.50
CA TYR A 625 -21.96 -38.80 27.81
C TYR A 625 -23.13 -38.81 28.79
N ILE A 626 -23.93 -37.73 28.84
CA ILE A 626 -25.14 -37.66 29.68
C ILE A 626 -26.14 -38.73 29.26
N SER A 627 -26.31 -38.95 27.96
CA SER A 627 -27.23 -39.97 27.43
C SER A 627 -26.78 -41.39 27.81
N ARG A 628 -25.48 -41.69 27.70
CA ARG A 628 -24.90 -42.97 28.13
C ARG A 628 -25.06 -43.18 29.64
N LEU A 629 -24.76 -42.16 30.45
CA LEU A 629 -24.94 -42.23 31.90
C LEU A 629 -26.41 -42.43 32.29
N ALA A 630 -27.35 -41.80 31.57
CA ALA A 630 -28.78 -42.01 31.77
C ALA A 630 -29.20 -43.45 31.41
N GLN A 631 -28.65 -44.01 30.33
CA GLN A 631 -28.87 -45.39 29.93
C GLN A 631 -28.30 -46.36 30.98
N ASP A 632 -27.06 -46.18 31.44
CA ASP A 632 -26.43 -47.03 32.46
C ASP A 632 -27.23 -47.00 33.77
N LYS A 633 -27.75 -45.83 34.16
CA LYS A 633 -28.63 -45.70 35.33
C LYS A 633 -29.92 -46.48 35.16
N GLU A 634 -30.50 -46.51 33.96
CA GLU A 634 -31.72 -47.28 33.68
C GLU A 634 -31.44 -48.78 33.63
N GLU A 635 -30.34 -49.20 32.99
CA GLU A 635 -29.87 -50.60 33.00
C GLU A 635 -29.62 -51.07 34.44
N MET A 636 -29.00 -50.24 35.29
CA MET A 636 -28.79 -50.54 36.70
C MET A 636 -30.11 -50.71 37.46
N LYS A 637 -31.13 -49.86 37.20
CA LYS A 637 -32.46 -50.03 37.80
C LYS A 637 -33.11 -51.34 37.38
N VAL A 638 -33.01 -51.72 36.10
CA VAL A 638 -33.55 -52.99 35.60
C VAL A 638 -32.88 -54.16 36.31
N LYS A 639 -31.54 -54.18 36.41
CA LYS A 639 -30.81 -55.23 37.14
C LYS A 639 -31.18 -55.28 38.63
N LEU A 640 -31.42 -54.14 39.27
CA LEU A 640 -31.88 -54.11 40.67
C LEU A 640 -33.30 -54.67 40.82
N LEU A 641 -34.19 -54.41 39.85
CA LEU A 641 -35.53 -55.00 39.83
C LEU A 641 -35.48 -56.51 39.60
N GLU A 642 -34.68 -56.98 38.65
CA GLU A 642 -34.43 -58.41 38.41
C GLU A 642 -33.87 -59.11 39.67
N LEU A 643 -32.94 -58.45 40.36
CA LEU A 643 -32.40 -58.94 41.63
C LEU A 643 -33.50 -59.04 42.70
N GLN A 644 -34.36 -58.02 42.80
CA GLN A 644 -35.49 -58.02 43.74
C GLN A 644 -36.47 -59.15 43.44
N GLU A 645 -36.78 -59.40 42.16
CA GLU A 645 -37.65 -60.51 41.73
C GLU A 645 -37.03 -61.87 42.04
N LEU A 646 -35.74 -62.07 41.76
CA LEU A 646 -35.02 -63.32 42.07
C LEU A 646 -34.96 -63.58 43.58
N VAL A 647 -34.73 -62.54 44.40
CA VAL A 647 -34.77 -62.66 45.87
C VAL A 647 -36.17 -63.02 46.36
N LEU A 648 -37.21 -62.42 45.78
CA LEU A 648 -38.59 -62.76 46.12
C LEU A 648 -38.92 -64.21 45.74
N HIS A 649 -38.46 -64.68 44.57
CA HIS A 649 -38.57 -66.09 44.16
C HIS A 649 -37.82 -67.02 45.11
N LEU A 650 -36.58 -66.70 45.50
CA LEU A 650 -35.79 -67.51 46.43
C LEU A 650 -36.47 -67.62 47.81
N VAL A 651 -37.05 -66.52 48.31
CA VAL A 651 -37.84 -66.52 49.55
C VAL A 651 -39.12 -67.34 49.39
N GLY A 652 -39.78 -67.25 48.23
CA GLY A 652 -40.93 -68.09 47.87
C GLY A 652 -40.60 -69.57 47.88
N GLU A 653 -39.53 -69.98 47.19
CA GLU A 653 -39.00 -71.35 47.18
C GLU A 653 -38.68 -71.82 48.60
N ARG A 654 -38.02 -70.99 49.41
CA ARG A 654 -37.73 -71.29 50.82
C ARG A 654 -39.00 -71.49 51.64
N ASN A 655 -40.01 -70.64 51.45
CA ASN A 655 -41.29 -70.73 52.14
C ASN A 655 -42.08 -71.97 51.70
N GLU A 656 -42.02 -72.36 50.43
CA GLU A 656 -42.58 -73.62 49.94
C GLU A 656 -41.87 -74.83 50.52
N TRP A 657 -40.53 -74.81 50.59
CA TRP A 657 -39.75 -75.86 51.25
C TRP A 657 -40.08 -75.95 52.74
N GLN A 658 -40.22 -74.82 53.43
CA GLN A 658 -40.68 -74.77 54.82
C GLN A 658 -42.11 -75.28 54.98
N GLY A 659 -43.02 -74.95 54.06
CA GLY A 659 -44.38 -75.48 54.02
C GLY A 659 -44.42 -76.99 53.78
N LYS A 660 -43.60 -77.51 52.86
CA LYS A 660 -43.44 -78.94 52.58
C LYS A 660 -42.81 -79.69 53.77
N PHE A 661 -41.85 -79.09 54.47
CA PHE A 661 -41.24 -79.63 55.68
C PHE A 661 -42.23 -79.68 56.86
N LEU A 662 -43.02 -78.62 57.05
CA LEU A 662 -44.10 -78.58 58.04
C LEU A 662 -45.24 -79.57 57.71
N ALA A 663 -45.56 -79.76 56.43
CA ALA A 663 -46.52 -80.77 55.97
C ALA A 663 -45.99 -82.21 56.14
N ALA A 664 -44.68 -82.43 55.96
CA ALA A 664 -44.04 -83.73 56.17
C ALA A 664 -43.92 -84.11 57.66
N GLN A 665 -43.91 -83.13 58.59
CA GLN A 665 -43.89 -83.38 60.03
C GLN A 665 -45.26 -83.78 60.63
N ASN A 666 -46.35 -83.76 59.86
CA ASN A 666 -47.68 -84.15 60.36
C ASN A 666 -48.43 -85.09 59.40
N PRO A 667 -48.46 -86.41 59.67
CA PRO A 667 -49.44 -87.30 59.08
C PRO A 667 -50.65 -87.46 60.04
N ALA A 668 -51.75 -86.73 59.76
CA ALA A 668 -53.13 -86.88 60.27
C ALA A 668 -53.39 -86.74 61.80
N GLY A 669 -54.38 -85.98 62.31
CA GLY A 669 -55.41 -85.15 61.69
C GLY A 669 -56.28 -84.35 62.70
N GLU A 670 -56.90 -83.29 62.18
CA GLU A 670 -58.30 -82.80 62.39
C GLU A 670 -58.85 -82.35 63.78
N PRO A 671 -59.96 -81.56 63.84
CA PRO A 671 -60.00 -80.09 64.03
C PRO A 671 -60.64 -79.66 65.38
N THR A 672 -60.83 -78.36 65.66
CA THR A 672 -62.12 -77.65 65.96
C THR A 672 -61.94 -76.30 66.72
N VAL A 673 -62.74 -75.29 66.31
CA VAL A 673 -63.21 -74.03 66.98
C VAL A 673 -62.19 -72.88 67.15
N ALA A 674 -62.08 -71.87 66.28
CA ALA A 674 -62.97 -70.75 65.86
C ALA A 674 -62.70 -69.39 66.58
N PRO A 675 -62.80 -68.22 65.89
CA PRO A 675 -62.16 -66.92 66.18
C PRO A 675 -63.19 -65.81 66.61
N PRO A 676 -62.86 -64.53 66.96
CA PRO A 676 -62.40 -63.46 66.03
C PRO A 676 -61.43 -62.38 66.63
N ALA A 677 -60.42 -61.88 65.90
CA ALA A 677 -60.37 -60.62 65.13
C ALA A 677 -59.81 -59.38 65.90
N PRO A 678 -59.66 -58.18 65.29
CA PRO A 678 -58.36 -57.61 64.91
C PRO A 678 -58.06 -56.26 65.59
N GLN A 679 -56.80 -55.80 65.60
CA GLN A 679 -56.52 -54.40 65.92
C GLN A 679 -55.36 -53.83 65.09
N GLU A 680 -55.76 -52.94 64.19
CA GLU A 680 -54.96 -51.90 63.54
C GLU A 680 -54.38 -50.89 64.55
N LEU A 681 -53.59 -49.95 63.98
CA LEU A 681 -52.96 -48.73 64.50
C LEU A 681 -51.43 -48.91 64.58
N GLY A 682 -50.61 -48.23 63.80
CA GLY A 682 -50.77 -46.92 63.18
C GLY A 682 -49.58 -46.05 63.59
N ALA A 683 -48.78 -45.65 62.60
CA ALA A 683 -47.85 -44.53 62.55
C ALA A 683 -47.24 -43.95 63.85
N ALA A 684 -45.91 -43.93 63.92
CA ALA A 684 -45.17 -42.77 64.41
C ALA A 684 -43.76 -42.72 63.82
N GLU A 685 -43.38 -41.52 63.44
CA GLU A 685 -42.20 -41.11 62.73
C GLU A 685 -40.90 -41.25 63.53
N ASN A 686 -39.81 -41.14 62.77
CA ASN A 686 -38.62 -40.35 63.06
C ASN A 686 -37.39 -41.01 63.72
N GLN A 687 -36.27 -40.56 63.14
CA GLN A 687 -34.90 -40.50 63.66
C GLN A 687 -33.98 -41.69 63.35
N GLY A 688 -33.02 -41.37 62.48
CA GLY A 688 -31.82 -42.16 62.25
C GLY A 688 -30.97 -42.29 63.50
N GLY A 689 -30.25 -43.40 63.54
CA GLY A 689 -29.18 -43.67 64.48
C GLY A 689 -28.14 -44.51 63.77
N LEU A 690 -26.99 -43.89 63.51
CA LEU A 690 -25.74 -44.52 63.09
C LEU A 690 -25.37 -45.67 64.05
N LEU A 691 -24.98 -46.82 63.51
CA LEU A 691 -24.16 -47.80 64.21
C LEU A 691 -22.93 -48.12 63.34
N GLU A 692 -21.95 -47.26 63.54
CA GLU A 692 -20.54 -47.42 63.25
C GLU A 692 -19.98 -48.61 64.07
N VAL A 693 -19.43 -49.62 63.39
CA VAL A 693 -18.67 -50.70 64.05
C VAL A 693 -17.22 -50.62 63.57
N SER A 694 -16.38 -50.09 64.45
CA SER A 694 -14.92 -50.04 64.31
C SER A 694 -14.32 -51.45 64.24
N LEU A 695 -13.44 -51.64 63.25
CA LEU A 695 -12.57 -52.82 63.12
C LEU A 695 -11.20 -52.51 63.70
N SER A 696 -10.91 -53.10 64.85
CA SER A 696 -9.55 -53.39 65.32
C SER A 696 -9.59 -54.75 66.02
N ASP A 697 -9.05 -55.79 65.40
CA ASP A 697 -7.74 -56.33 65.82
C ASP A 697 -7.35 -57.55 65.01
N ASN A 698 -6.04 -57.66 64.85
CA ASN A 698 -5.33 -58.56 63.96
C ASN A 698 -4.70 -59.68 64.80
N VAL A 699 -5.19 -60.93 64.71
CA VAL A 699 -4.42 -62.14 65.10
C VAL A 699 -4.97 -63.36 64.33
N GLU A 700 -4.13 -63.96 63.48
CA GLU A 700 -4.33 -65.30 62.89
C GLU A 700 -4.41 -66.40 63.97
N PRO A 701 -5.01 -67.56 63.65
CA PRO A 701 -4.12 -68.71 63.61
C PRO A 701 -4.32 -69.66 62.43
N THR A 702 -3.17 -70.20 62.04
CA THR A 702 -2.81 -71.37 61.23
C THR A 702 -3.77 -72.56 61.19
N GLN A 703 -4.01 -73.02 59.95
CA GLN A 703 -4.08 -74.40 59.42
C GLN A 703 -4.52 -75.57 60.31
N GLY A 704 -5.58 -76.25 59.88
CA GLY A 704 -5.95 -77.60 60.34
C GLY A 704 -7.00 -78.26 59.43
N GLU A 705 -6.51 -79.10 58.52
CA GLU A 705 -7.14 -80.32 57.95
C GLU A 705 -8.37 -80.24 57.02
N ALA A 706 -8.13 -80.79 55.82
CA ALA A 706 -9.11 -81.15 54.83
C ALA A 706 -9.95 -82.38 55.28
N LEU A 707 -11.26 -82.27 55.14
CA LEU A 707 -12.12 -83.42 54.87
C LEU A 707 -13.12 -83.06 53.76
N LEU A 708 -12.99 -83.77 52.65
CA LEU A 708 -13.89 -83.75 51.50
C LEU A 708 -15.33 -84.10 51.87
N GLY A 709 -16.27 -83.46 51.18
CA GLY A 709 -17.49 -84.14 50.73
C GLY A 709 -18.79 -83.67 51.35
N GLN A 710 -19.40 -82.64 50.74
CA GLN A 710 -20.81 -82.62 50.38
C GLN A 710 -21.09 -81.42 49.46
N THR A 711 -21.30 -81.72 48.18
CA THR A 711 -21.90 -80.82 47.21
C THR A 711 -23.33 -80.54 47.65
N LEU A 712 -23.53 -79.47 48.42
CA LEU A 712 -24.86 -78.89 48.59
C LEU A 712 -25.20 -78.24 47.25
N THR A 713 -26.17 -78.80 46.54
CA THR A 713 -26.78 -78.21 45.34
C THR A 713 -27.06 -76.73 45.60
N GLU A 714 -26.26 -75.85 45.02
CA GLU A 714 -26.55 -74.43 45.00
C GLU A 714 -27.85 -74.25 44.21
N ASN A 715 -28.85 -73.62 44.84
CA ASN A 715 -30.13 -73.34 44.18
C ASN A 715 -29.85 -72.53 42.89
N PRO A 716 -30.42 -72.90 41.72
CA PRO A 716 -30.16 -72.18 40.47
C PRO A 716 -30.50 -70.68 40.57
N THR A 717 -31.55 -70.36 41.33
CA THR A 717 -31.96 -68.98 41.66
C THR A 717 -30.89 -68.24 42.47
N ALA A 718 -30.20 -68.93 43.39
CA ALA A 718 -29.11 -68.34 44.19
C ALA A 718 -27.84 -68.09 43.36
N GLN A 719 -27.53 -68.96 42.38
CA GLN A 719 -26.43 -68.75 41.44
C GLN A 719 -26.68 -67.54 40.54
N GLN A 720 -27.91 -67.37 40.03
CA GLN A 720 -28.30 -66.20 39.24
C GLN A 720 -28.21 -64.90 40.06
N ILE A 721 -28.62 -64.91 41.33
CA ILE A 721 -28.46 -63.77 42.25
C ILE A 721 -26.98 -63.43 42.43
N MET A 722 -26.11 -64.41 42.66
CA MET A 722 -24.67 -64.17 42.81
C MET A 722 -24.02 -63.64 41.52
N GLN A 723 -24.49 -64.09 40.36
CA GLN A 723 -24.02 -63.60 39.07
C GLN A 723 -24.47 -62.15 38.82
N LEU A 724 -25.74 -61.84 39.05
CA LEU A 724 -26.28 -60.50 38.88
C LEU A 724 -25.66 -59.49 39.87
N LEU A 725 -25.41 -59.91 41.11
CA LEU A 725 -24.66 -59.11 42.10
C LEU A 725 -23.23 -58.83 41.64
N ARG A 726 -22.55 -59.82 41.04
CA ARG A 726 -21.20 -59.64 40.48
C ARG A 726 -21.21 -58.65 39.31
N GLU A 727 -22.25 -58.67 38.48
CA GLU A 727 -22.42 -57.72 37.37
C GLU A 727 -22.80 -56.30 37.80
N ILE A 728 -23.55 -56.15 38.91
CA ILE A 728 -23.86 -54.85 39.52
C ILE A 728 -22.63 -54.27 40.22
N GLN A 729 -21.83 -55.14 40.86
CA GLN A 729 -20.62 -54.77 41.59
C GLN A 729 -19.44 -54.46 40.66
N ASN A 730 -19.40 -55.09 39.49
CA ASN A 730 -18.47 -54.80 38.39
C ASN A 730 -19.24 -54.52 37.10
N PRO A 731 -19.85 -53.34 36.95
CA PRO A 731 -20.36 -52.93 35.64
C PRO A 731 -19.15 -52.88 34.70
N GLN A 732 -19.10 -53.77 33.72
CA GLN A 732 -17.99 -53.85 32.78
C GLN A 732 -17.58 -52.46 32.29
N GLU A 733 -16.30 -52.12 32.44
CA GLU A 733 -15.67 -50.99 31.76
C GLU A 733 -15.86 -51.21 30.25
N ARG A 734 -16.96 -50.69 29.69
CA ARG A 734 -17.16 -50.67 28.24
C ARG A 734 -16.10 -49.72 27.68
N LEU A 735 -15.12 -50.33 27.02
CA LEU A 735 -13.98 -49.71 26.32
C LEU A 735 -14.38 -48.38 25.67
N GLY A 736 -13.74 -47.30 26.12
CA GLY A 736 -13.96 -45.97 25.56
C GLY A 736 -13.50 -44.79 26.43
N LEU A 737 -13.12 -45.03 27.68
CA LEU A 737 -12.42 -44.02 28.47
C LEU A 737 -10.92 -44.09 28.16
N GLY A 738 -10.50 -43.34 27.14
CA GLY A 738 -9.13 -42.82 27.13
C GLY A 738 -8.88 -42.15 28.47
N SER A 739 -7.81 -42.57 29.16
CA SER A 739 -7.36 -42.03 30.43
C SER A 739 -7.29 -40.50 30.36
N ASN A 740 -8.34 -39.84 30.84
CA ASN A 740 -8.29 -38.43 31.19
C ASN A 740 -8.16 -38.38 32.71
N PRO A 741 -7.08 -37.81 33.26
CA PRO A 741 -7.02 -37.59 34.69
C PRO A 741 -8.18 -36.66 35.05
N CYS A 742 -9.11 -37.15 35.88
CA CYS A 742 -10.10 -36.30 36.52
C CYS A 742 -9.35 -35.22 37.31
N ILE A 743 -9.24 -34.01 36.76
CA ILE A 743 -8.82 -32.84 37.53
C ILE A 743 -9.97 -32.54 38.49
N PRO A 744 -9.76 -32.59 39.82
CA PRO A 744 -10.82 -32.31 40.77
C PRO A 744 -11.17 -30.82 40.71
N PHE A 745 -12.35 -30.48 40.20
CA PHE A 745 -12.87 -29.12 40.27
C PHE A 745 -13.42 -28.86 41.67
N PHE A 746 -12.66 -28.16 42.51
CA PHE A 746 -13.17 -27.58 43.74
C PHE A 746 -13.82 -26.23 43.43
N TYR A 747 -15.14 -26.15 43.57
CA TYR A 747 -15.83 -24.87 43.61
C TYR A 747 -15.64 -24.23 44.98
N ARG A 748 -14.96 -23.09 45.04
CA ARG A 748 -15.12 -22.13 46.13
C ARG A 748 -15.62 -20.84 45.50
N ALA A 749 -16.83 -20.43 45.86
CA ALA A 749 -17.32 -19.11 45.52
C ALA A 749 -16.48 -18.08 46.27
N ASP A 750 -15.87 -17.14 45.55
CA ASP A 750 -15.37 -15.89 46.13
C ASP A 750 -16.51 -14.87 46.13
N ASP A 751 -16.47 -13.91 47.06
CA ASP A 751 -17.52 -12.95 47.40
C ASP A 751 -17.96 -11.99 46.26
N ASN A 752 -17.48 -12.18 45.02
CA ASN A 752 -17.72 -11.31 43.87
C ASN A 752 -18.33 -12.01 42.63
N ASP A 753 -18.88 -13.24 42.74
CA ASP A 753 -19.57 -13.95 41.64
C ASP A 753 -18.73 -14.16 40.34
N GLU A 754 -17.40 -14.10 40.40
CA GLU A 754 -16.52 -14.43 39.27
C GLU A 754 -15.93 -15.84 39.41
N VAL A 755 -16.29 -16.74 38.48
CA VAL A 755 -15.80 -18.13 38.45
C VAL A 755 -14.39 -18.18 37.84
N LYS A 756 -13.34 -18.17 38.68
CA LYS A 756 -11.98 -18.48 38.25
C LYS A 756 -11.73 -19.99 38.27
N ILE A 757 -11.61 -20.58 37.09
CA ILE A 757 -11.17 -21.97 36.93
C ILE A 757 -9.65 -21.99 37.02
N MET A 758 -9.10 -22.41 38.17
CA MET A 758 -7.68 -22.74 38.25
C MET A 758 -7.48 -24.21 37.88
N VAL A 759 -6.72 -24.45 36.82
CA VAL A 759 -6.22 -25.77 36.43
C VAL A 759 -4.86 -25.94 37.10
N VAL A 760 -4.69 -26.95 37.94
CA VAL A 760 -3.38 -27.41 38.44
C VAL A 760 -2.99 -28.66 37.68
#